data_AF-A0A260ZIX6-F1
#
_entry.id   AF-A0A260ZIX6-F1
#
_cell.length_a   1.000
_cell.length_b   1.000
_cell.length_c   1.000
_cell.angle_alpha   90.00
_cell.angle_beta   90.00
_cell.angle_gamma   90.00
#
_symmetry.space_group_name_H-M   'P 1'
#
loop_
_entity.id
_entity.type
_entity.pdbx_description
1 polymer ?
#
loop_
_entity_poly.entity_id
_entity_poly.type
_entity_poly.pdbx_seq_one_letter_code
_entity_poly.pdbx_strand_id
1 'polypeptide(L)'
;MQINLSGKVLVEPRDYRSFCFRGEGRANFVISARHRLTGVRIVWRFAKARKSGLLTVKARSEMVNSYMERIVAPLFYEQYLVDMNIVEFDTIDVHQLAKIPSLPANQKIERFEDLFDLPDEYSFLPLNTFQRVHGAVIVTNPKRMTSLQMLDATQLPMTVADGIHSSTITVEIKPKQGFFQNHRNANVPHCNNCILQIEKSCGQSHFSQMYDFCPMDLFSGNYSRMHKAIHSLFLVPHRNLRIFIDGNQVHSDEKPLEKEIFSETLFPRNEATSDDLISALCFALSGNQSKKKFHIRNSSVLGQILQAQKVDEIGIVEAHAIYDRMDPHTKSTLLDKSSLTRAGLEAILGPKSSENEDLQKLRKYFLAATMKDCSIMISLRLLHSCPVPRRDVIRLPNGRIFAYAIKIVDLDPKTAKNLINSHARFMSGVKIIRLDQESNENERKFKPCVNQHLRNAYLCSTQPSVAPKTVLAPQPRPVIVDNGESSRYWVDPTNHMRLPKSLAAALYQTQNTQSKRSIGNMEKPSFQPKKVLILSKLTRYEFEKKVHKGCDDDQLATILKKRGSDYNRLLSKHKIHHSYLNTLQRELENAGIESRLVRRFGYTQEAVDWADAVFSAGGDGTFLMASSKVRTKHKPVIGINTDPQGSEGYMCLMRKLPEENLAGALKKLFHGNFEWLYRQRIRITVTGDDGISDAIELHDQQLNRDPSTARWTDNPRSPAREIDVEECMSLSPPVKKRMISESDKVVVPIEKETVELPVLALNEVFVGESLSSRVSYYEIGLNEEQMLKQKSSGITICTGTGSTSWHFNINKLTEQCVQDLMKIVAEHCNLPQIPHADKNAVSEICTKFNQQLIFDPDRRQLAFSVRDPIFNATFPPTDPRGFADKIRIKSRGYDAHLVIDGGISYRFNDGSEAVMEVRDEDTLRTVVFR
;
A
#
# COMPACT_ATOMS: atom_id res chain seq x y z
N MET A 1 39.52 -14.05 19.52
CA MET A 1 38.83 -12.77 19.79
C MET A 1 39.85 -11.74 20.25
N GLN A 2 40.07 -10.68 19.48
CA GLN A 2 40.81 -9.51 19.95
C GLN A 2 39.83 -8.61 20.71
N ILE A 3 39.98 -8.49 22.02
CA ILE A 3 39.20 -7.56 22.85
C ILE A 3 39.90 -6.20 22.73
N ASN A 4 39.19 -5.17 22.25
CA ASN A 4 39.76 -3.82 22.14
C ASN A 4 39.72 -3.08 23.48
N LEU A 5 40.45 -1.97 23.58
CA LEU A 5 40.49 -1.00 24.69
C LEU A 5 39.10 -0.48 25.12
N SER A 6 38.06 -0.66 24.30
CA SER A 6 36.65 -0.33 24.59
C SER A 6 35.83 -1.46 25.23
N GLY A 7 36.41 -2.66 25.43
CA GLY A 7 35.72 -3.83 25.97
C GLY A 7 34.74 -4.53 25.00
N LYS A 8 34.61 -4.04 23.76
CA LYS A 8 33.73 -4.61 22.72
C LYS A 8 34.45 -5.65 21.87
N VAL A 9 33.74 -6.72 21.50
CA VAL A 9 34.27 -7.80 20.64
C VAL A 9 34.23 -7.35 19.18
N LEU A 10 35.41 -7.34 18.53
CA LEU A 10 35.50 -7.19 17.07
C LEU A 10 35.15 -8.51 16.40
N VAL A 11 34.16 -8.49 15.53
CA VAL A 11 33.69 -9.65 14.77
C VAL A 11 34.46 -9.71 13.46
N GLU A 12 35.06 -10.87 13.18
CA GLU A 12 35.61 -11.23 11.88
C GLU A 12 34.55 -12.02 11.11
N PRO A 13 33.92 -11.46 10.06
CA PRO A 13 32.88 -12.18 9.31
C PRO A 13 33.37 -13.50 8.71
N ARG A 14 34.67 -13.64 8.41
CA ARG A 14 35.23 -14.88 7.86
C ARG A 14 35.10 -16.09 8.79
N ASP A 15 34.95 -15.87 10.10
CA ASP A 15 34.65 -16.92 11.08
C ASP A 15 33.23 -17.51 10.93
N TYR A 16 32.41 -16.90 10.06
CA TYR A 16 31.03 -17.26 9.79
C TYR A 16 30.81 -17.72 8.34
N ARG A 17 29.68 -18.39 8.13
CA ARG A 17 29.19 -18.90 6.85
C ARG A 17 27.67 -18.83 6.78
N SER A 18 27.11 -19.13 5.60
CA SER A 18 25.66 -19.26 5.40
C SER A 18 24.90 -18.01 5.83
N PHE A 19 25.39 -16.85 5.37
CA PHE A 19 24.81 -15.55 5.62
C PHE A 19 23.48 -15.42 4.88
N CYS A 20 22.46 -14.86 5.53
CA CYS A 20 21.22 -14.57 4.84
C CYS A 20 20.46 -13.41 5.48
N PHE A 21 19.62 -12.78 4.67
CA PHE A 21 18.71 -11.76 5.14
C PHE A 21 17.57 -12.39 5.96
N ARG A 22 17.34 -11.90 7.19
CA ARG A 22 16.22 -12.35 8.04
C ARG A 22 15.05 -11.40 8.00
N GLY A 23 15.28 -10.14 7.64
CA GLY A 23 14.24 -9.15 7.49
C GLY A 23 14.69 -7.78 7.93
N GLU A 24 13.78 -6.83 7.77
CA GLU A 24 13.98 -5.45 8.19
C GLU A 24 12.73 -4.89 8.86
N GLY A 25 12.97 -3.89 9.71
CA GLY A 25 11.93 -3.00 10.21
C GLY A 25 12.18 -1.57 9.73
N ARG A 26 11.34 -0.63 10.18
CA ARG A 26 11.51 0.81 9.89
C ARG A 26 12.84 1.41 10.39
N ALA A 27 13.56 0.71 11.27
CA ALA A 27 14.73 1.24 11.96
C ALA A 27 15.95 0.33 11.93
N ASN A 28 15.85 -0.92 11.47
CA ASN A 28 16.96 -1.87 11.52
C ASN A 28 16.91 -2.89 10.38
N PHE A 29 18.08 -3.41 10.00
CA PHE A 29 18.28 -4.63 9.21
C PHE A 29 18.69 -5.78 10.13
N VAL A 30 18.31 -7.01 9.76
CA VAL A 30 18.73 -8.22 10.47
C VAL A 30 19.35 -9.20 9.47
N ILE A 31 20.64 -9.49 9.68
CA ILE A 31 21.41 -10.46 8.89
C ILE A 31 21.73 -11.63 9.81
N SER A 32 21.44 -12.87 9.40
CA SER A 32 21.91 -14.06 10.12
C SER A 32 23.20 -14.60 9.55
N ALA A 33 23.99 -15.25 10.39
CA ALA A 33 25.18 -15.97 10.01
C ALA A 33 25.39 -17.19 10.93
N ARG A 34 25.99 -18.25 10.41
CA ARG A 34 26.33 -19.45 11.18
C ARG A 34 27.83 -19.47 11.45
N HIS A 35 28.22 -19.53 12.71
CA HIS A 35 29.63 -19.65 13.09
C HIS A 35 30.20 -20.97 12.56
N ARG A 36 31.38 -20.94 11.93
CA ARG A 36 31.97 -22.12 11.26
C ARG A 36 32.30 -23.24 12.25
N LEU A 37 32.98 -22.91 13.36
CA LEU A 37 33.41 -23.89 14.37
C LEU A 37 32.26 -24.41 15.24
N THR A 38 31.50 -23.53 15.88
CA THR A 38 30.45 -23.95 16.84
C THR A 38 29.16 -24.37 16.17
N GLY A 39 28.95 -24.02 14.90
CA GLY A 39 27.69 -24.26 14.18
C GLY A 39 26.51 -23.41 14.67
N VAL A 40 26.71 -22.56 15.68
CA VAL A 40 25.66 -21.69 16.25
C VAL A 40 25.27 -20.63 15.23
N ARG A 41 23.96 -20.44 15.03
CA ARG A 41 23.43 -19.37 14.18
C ARG A 41 23.07 -18.16 15.03
N ILE A 42 23.59 -17.02 14.62
CA ILE A 42 23.37 -15.71 15.26
C ILE A 42 22.74 -14.76 14.26
N VAL A 43 22.23 -13.64 14.77
CA VAL A 43 21.80 -12.50 13.97
C VAL A 43 22.49 -11.22 14.42
N TRP A 44 22.77 -10.35 13.46
CA TRP A 44 23.27 -9.00 13.66
C TRP A 44 22.21 -7.99 13.26
N ARG A 45 21.86 -7.11 14.20
CA ARG A 45 20.88 -6.06 14.02
C ARG A 45 21.59 -4.72 13.80
N PHE A 46 21.65 -4.30 12.54
CA PHE A 46 22.23 -3.03 12.14
C PHE A 46 21.18 -1.92 12.09
N ALA A 47 21.49 -0.74 12.62
CA ALA A 47 20.56 0.40 12.66
C ALA A 47 20.46 1.11 11.31
N LYS A 48 19.27 1.63 10.98
CA LYS A 48 18.98 2.39 9.74
C LYS A 48 18.61 3.84 10.01
N ALA A 49 19.04 4.73 9.12
CA ALA A 49 18.51 6.08 9.04
C ALA A 49 17.10 6.04 8.39
N ARG A 50 16.09 6.50 9.12
CA ARG A 50 14.67 6.39 8.70
C ARG A 50 14.33 7.07 7.37
N LYS A 51 15.06 8.13 7.00
CA LYS A 51 14.80 8.91 5.78
C LYS A 51 15.41 8.25 4.54
N SER A 52 16.67 7.82 4.64
CA SER A 52 17.41 7.22 3.51
C SER A 52 17.27 5.70 3.43
N GLY A 53 16.87 5.02 4.50
CA GLY A 53 16.87 3.55 4.57
C GLY A 53 18.27 2.92 4.73
N LEU A 54 19.34 3.69 4.54
CA LEU A 54 20.72 3.25 4.68
C LEU A 54 21.12 2.96 6.13
N LEU A 55 22.14 2.14 6.32
CA LEU A 55 22.74 1.91 7.64
C LEU A 55 23.28 3.23 8.21
N THR A 56 23.12 3.41 9.52
CA THR A 56 23.63 4.59 10.22
C THR A 56 24.76 4.23 11.16
N VAL A 57 25.81 5.06 11.15
CA VAL A 57 26.94 4.99 12.09
C VAL A 57 26.56 5.49 13.49
N LYS A 58 25.43 6.19 13.62
CA LYS A 58 24.86 6.65 14.90
C LYS A 58 23.88 5.63 15.47
N ALA A 59 24.30 4.37 15.52
CA ALA A 59 23.50 3.31 16.13
C ALA A 59 23.29 3.63 17.63
N ARG A 60 22.05 3.54 18.11
CA ARG A 60 21.74 3.73 19.55
C ARG A 60 21.76 2.40 20.30
N SER A 61 22.69 1.52 19.94
CA SER A 61 22.76 0.14 20.43
C SER A 61 22.95 0.09 21.95
N GLU A 62 23.77 0.97 22.50
CA GLU A 62 24.01 1.11 23.95
C GLU A 62 22.73 1.49 24.70
N MET A 63 21.94 2.42 24.14
CA MET A 63 20.67 2.83 24.76
C MET A 63 19.65 1.69 24.75
N VAL A 64 19.56 0.94 23.64
CA VAL A 64 18.66 -0.23 23.55
C VAL A 64 19.11 -1.32 24.52
N ASN A 65 20.41 -1.60 24.59
CA ASN A 65 20.96 -2.58 25.53
C ASN A 65 20.68 -2.18 26.99
N SER A 66 20.93 -0.91 27.33
CA SER A 66 20.65 -0.38 28.66
C SER A 66 19.16 -0.41 29.02
N TYR A 67 18.26 -0.12 28.06
CA TYR A 67 16.82 -0.27 28.28
C TYR A 67 16.43 -1.73 28.54
N MET A 68 17.00 -2.66 27.77
CA MET A 68 16.72 -4.08 27.92
C MET A 68 17.21 -4.62 29.26
N GLU A 69 18.42 -4.28 29.70
CA GLU A 69 18.96 -4.70 30.99
C GLU A 69 18.21 -4.07 32.18
N ARG A 70 17.94 -2.76 32.13
CA ARG A 70 17.45 -2.01 33.31
C ARG A 70 15.93 -1.99 33.44
N ILE A 71 15.21 -2.11 32.34
CA ILE A 71 13.74 -1.96 32.32
C ILE A 71 13.06 -3.27 31.95
N VAL A 72 13.54 -3.99 30.93
CA VAL A 72 12.83 -5.15 30.38
C VAL A 72 13.19 -6.46 31.07
N ALA A 73 14.48 -6.71 31.30
CA ALA A 73 14.98 -7.94 31.92
C ALA A 73 14.33 -8.25 33.27
N PRO A 74 14.10 -7.26 34.17
CA PRO A 74 13.45 -7.54 35.45
C PRO A 74 11.98 -7.97 35.34
N LEU A 75 11.33 -7.76 34.19
CA LEU A 75 9.91 -8.09 33.97
C LEU A 75 9.70 -9.53 33.47
N PHE A 76 10.77 -10.19 32.99
CA PHE A 76 10.67 -11.49 32.36
C PHE A 76 11.68 -12.48 32.90
N TYR A 77 11.35 -13.77 32.84
CA TYR A 77 12.35 -14.82 33.08
C TYR A 77 13.38 -14.82 31.94
N GLU A 78 14.65 -14.97 32.30
CA GLU A 78 15.81 -14.96 31.38
C GLU A 78 15.62 -15.90 30.18
N GLN A 79 15.00 -17.06 30.41
CA GLN A 79 14.73 -18.04 29.35
C GLN A 79 13.90 -17.48 28.18
N TYR A 80 13.07 -16.46 28.40
CA TYR A 80 12.24 -15.82 27.38
C TYR A 80 12.92 -14.64 26.69
N LEU A 81 14.06 -14.18 27.20
CA LEU A 81 14.81 -13.08 26.61
C LEU A 81 15.96 -13.62 25.76
N VAL A 82 16.43 -12.79 24.84
CA VAL A 82 17.61 -13.09 24.03
C VAL A 82 18.76 -12.28 24.57
N ASP A 83 19.87 -12.95 24.89
CA ASP A 83 21.10 -12.27 25.28
C ASP A 83 21.61 -11.45 24.11
N MET A 84 21.84 -10.17 24.36
CA MET A 84 22.34 -9.24 23.35
C MET A 84 23.76 -8.83 23.72
N ASN A 85 24.63 -8.83 22.72
CA ASN A 85 25.99 -8.33 22.86
C ASN A 85 26.18 -7.18 21.86
N ILE A 86 26.79 -6.10 22.33
CA ILE A 86 27.24 -5.03 21.44
C ILE A 86 28.58 -5.46 20.86
N VAL A 87 28.60 -5.67 19.55
CA VAL A 87 29.79 -6.08 18.80
C VAL A 87 30.23 -4.98 17.85
N GLU A 88 31.50 -5.00 17.45
CA GLU A 88 32.07 -4.11 16.45
C GLU A 88 32.41 -4.88 15.16
N PHE A 89 32.33 -4.20 14.03
CA PHE A 89 32.78 -4.65 12.73
C PHE A 89 33.66 -3.59 12.11
N ASP A 90 34.60 -3.99 11.25
CA ASP A 90 35.20 -3.04 10.33
C ASP A 90 34.15 -2.58 9.31
N THR A 91 34.15 -1.28 9.02
CA THR A 91 33.10 -0.67 8.18
C THR A 91 33.07 -1.24 6.77
N ILE A 92 34.21 -1.65 6.23
CA ILE A 92 34.31 -2.32 4.92
C ILE A 92 33.55 -3.64 4.96
N ASP A 93 33.66 -4.40 6.05
CA ASP A 93 32.95 -5.66 6.20
C ASP A 93 31.45 -5.45 6.33
N VAL A 94 31.01 -4.41 7.05
CA VAL A 94 29.59 -4.04 7.11
C VAL A 94 29.09 -3.62 5.73
N HIS A 95 29.89 -2.93 4.92
CA HIS A 95 29.53 -2.60 3.55
C HIS A 95 29.26 -3.87 2.72
N GLN A 96 30.10 -4.90 2.84
CA GLN A 96 29.86 -6.18 2.16
C GLN A 96 28.62 -6.90 2.69
N LEU A 97 28.47 -7.02 4.03
CA LEU A 97 27.27 -7.61 4.65
C LEU A 97 26.00 -6.87 4.25
N ALA A 98 26.05 -5.55 4.12
CA ALA A 98 24.93 -4.71 3.72
C ALA A 98 24.51 -4.88 2.26
N LYS A 99 25.18 -5.73 1.46
CA LYS A 99 24.72 -6.17 0.13
C LYS A 99 23.65 -7.27 0.20
N ILE A 100 23.64 -8.05 1.29
CA ILE A 100 22.75 -9.20 1.48
C ILE A 100 21.25 -8.85 1.37
N PRO A 101 20.75 -7.70 1.87
CA PRO A 101 19.33 -7.36 1.72
C PRO A 101 18.87 -7.16 0.27
N SER A 102 19.78 -6.91 -0.67
CA SER A 102 19.50 -6.76 -2.10
C SER A 102 19.41 -8.10 -2.83
N LEU A 103 19.70 -9.22 -2.16
CA LEU A 103 19.65 -10.55 -2.73
C LEU A 103 18.23 -11.13 -2.72
N PRO A 104 17.90 -12.05 -3.66
CA PRO A 104 16.69 -12.86 -3.62
C PRO A 104 16.33 -13.43 -2.24
N ALA A 105 15.03 -13.45 -1.93
CA ALA A 105 14.54 -13.92 -0.65
C ALA A 105 14.97 -15.36 -0.34
N ASN A 106 15.46 -15.60 0.88
CA ASN A 106 16.01 -16.87 1.36
C ASN A 106 17.32 -17.32 0.69
N GLN A 107 17.96 -16.50 -0.17
CA GLN A 107 19.29 -16.81 -0.67
C GLN A 107 20.29 -16.82 0.50
N LYS A 108 21.09 -17.90 0.55
CA LYS A 108 22.17 -18.06 1.52
C LYS A 108 23.50 -17.90 0.81
N ILE A 109 24.34 -17.04 1.35
CA ILE A 109 25.72 -16.86 0.90
C ILE A 109 26.61 -17.69 1.80
N GLU A 110 27.25 -18.72 1.26
CA GLU A 110 27.99 -19.67 2.09
C GLU A 110 29.33 -19.10 2.55
N ARG A 111 30.03 -18.29 1.74
CA ARG A 111 31.30 -17.69 2.15
C ARG A 111 31.21 -16.17 2.18
N PHE A 112 31.94 -15.56 3.11
CA PHE A 112 31.97 -14.10 3.21
C PHE A 112 32.61 -13.46 1.96
N GLU A 113 33.60 -14.14 1.36
CA GLU A 113 34.29 -13.67 0.16
C GLU A 113 33.35 -13.52 -1.05
N ASP A 114 32.30 -14.35 -1.15
CA ASP A 114 31.34 -14.30 -2.26
C ASP A 114 30.56 -12.97 -2.31
N LEU A 115 30.55 -12.20 -1.21
CA LEU A 115 29.92 -10.87 -1.17
C LEU A 115 30.73 -9.80 -1.92
N PHE A 116 32.03 -10.02 -2.13
CA PHE A 116 32.89 -9.09 -2.86
C PHE A 116 32.62 -9.14 -4.37
N ASP A 117 32.13 -10.28 -4.88
CA ASP A 117 31.75 -10.43 -6.29
C ASP A 117 30.44 -9.70 -6.63
N LEU A 118 29.67 -9.32 -5.60
CA LEU A 118 28.44 -8.54 -5.76
C LEU A 118 28.76 -7.05 -5.94
N PRO A 119 28.09 -6.34 -6.87
CA PRO A 119 28.34 -4.92 -7.09
C PRO A 119 28.09 -4.04 -5.85
N ASP A 120 28.92 -3.02 -5.66
CA ASP A 120 28.91 -2.15 -4.47
C ASP A 120 27.61 -1.36 -4.28
N GLU A 121 26.91 -1.09 -5.38
CA GLU A 121 25.57 -0.48 -5.41
C GLU A 121 24.50 -1.31 -4.69
N TYR A 122 24.74 -2.60 -4.45
CA TYR A 122 23.85 -3.43 -3.64
C TYR A 122 23.93 -3.09 -2.16
N SER A 123 24.98 -2.40 -1.72
CA SER A 123 25.20 -2.14 -0.31
C SER A 123 24.31 -1.03 0.21
N PHE A 124 23.56 -1.34 1.27
CA PHE A 124 22.84 -0.34 2.07
C PHE A 124 23.77 0.51 2.97
N LEU A 125 25.09 0.38 2.82
CA LEU A 125 26.09 1.25 3.43
C LEU A 125 27.11 1.69 2.37
N PRO A 126 26.80 2.69 1.53
CA PRO A 126 27.74 3.17 0.52
C PRO A 126 29.00 3.76 1.17
N LEU A 127 30.18 3.28 0.78
CA LEU A 127 31.46 3.77 1.31
C LEU A 127 31.71 5.24 0.94
N ASN A 128 31.07 5.74 -0.12
CA ASN A 128 31.23 7.09 -0.66
C ASN A 128 30.28 8.14 -0.05
N THR A 129 29.70 7.89 1.14
CA THR A 129 28.71 8.81 1.72
C THR A 129 29.39 10.10 2.23
N PHE A 130 29.23 11.20 1.50
CA PHE A 130 29.79 12.52 1.80
C PHE A 130 28.98 13.26 2.89
N GLN A 131 29.68 13.89 3.84
CA GLN A 131 29.10 14.92 4.70
C GLN A 131 29.76 16.27 4.39
N ARG A 132 29.00 17.24 3.87
CA ARG A 132 29.46 18.63 3.76
C ARG A 132 29.43 19.28 5.14
N VAL A 133 30.59 19.61 5.67
CA VAL A 133 30.75 20.47 6.84
C VAL A 133 31.73 21.57 6.44
N HIS A 134 31.29 22.83 6.51
CA HIS A 134 32.12 24.03 6.24
C HIS A 134 32.94 23.99 4.94
N GLY A 135 32.33 23.57 3.82
CA GLY A 135 32.97 23.68 2.50
C GLY A 135 34.09 22.68 2.20
N ALA A 136 34.43 21.78 3.13
CA ALA A 136 35.38 20.68 2.89
C ALA A 136 34.64 19.35 2.65
N VAL A 137 35.13 18.58 1.68
CA VAL A 137 34.66 17.20 1.43
C VAL A 137 35.49 16.25 2.29
N ILE A 138 34.89 15.72 3.35
CA ILE A 138 35.51 14.69 4.21
C ILE A 138 34.79 13.36 3.96
N VAL A 139 35.56 12.29 3.77
CA VAL A 139 35.03 10.91 3.78
C VAL A 139 34.74 10.53 5.23
N THR A 140 33.46 10.44 5.62
CA THR A 140 33.04 10.49 7.04
C THR A 140 32.71 9.15 7.71
N ASN A 141 32.97 8.00 7.08
CA ASN A 141 32.64 6.72 7.72
C ASN A 141 33.69 6.35 8.80
N PRO A 142 33.27 6.03 10.04
CA PRO A 142 34.20 5.60 11.07
C PRO A 142 34.90 4.30 10.64
N LYS A 143 36.08 4.01 11.19
CA LYS A 143 36.77 2.74 10.91
C LYS A 143 35.93 1.52 11.32
N ARG A 144 35.13 1.68 12.37
CA ARG A 144 34.32 0.62 12.96
C ARG A 144 32.86 1.03 13.14
N MET A 145 31.98 0.04 13.05
CA MET A 145 30.54 0.17 13.29
C MET A 145 30.08 -0.82 14.35
N THR A 146 29.10 -0.41 15.15
CA THR A 146 28.50 -1.29 16.16
C THR A 146 27.22 -1.96 15.66
N SER A 147 26.98 -3.18 16.12
CA SER A 147 25.76 -3.94 15.87
C SER A 147 25.31 -4.65 17.14
N LEU A 148 24.02 -4.97 17.25
CA LEU A 148 23.53 -5.85 18.30
C LEU A 148 23.55 -7.29 17.78
N GLN A 149 24.41 -8.12 18.37
CA GLN A 149 24.49 -9.55 18.12
C GLN A 149 23.59 -10.31 19.10
N MET A 150 22.82 -11.25 18.59
CA MET A 150 21.97 -12.11 19.40
C MET A 150 21.80 -13.49 18.75
N LEU A 151 21.35 -14.49 19.50
CA LEU A 151 21.03 -15.81 18.92
C LEU A 151 19.89 -15.70 17.91
N ASP A 152 19.96 -16.48 16.82
CA ASP A 152 18.86 -16.55 15.86
C ASP A 152 17.66 -17.25 16.49
N ALA A 153 16.63 -16.47 16.83
CA ALA A 153 15.41 -16.96 17.45
C ALA A 153 14.61 -17.93 16.56
N THR A 154 14.94 -18.06 15.27
CA THR A 154 14.34 -19.06 14.36
C THR A 154 14.97 -20.45 14.45
N GLN A 155 15.85 -20.68 15.42
CA GLN A 155 16.53 -21.96 15.63
C GLN A 155 16.27 -22.50 17.03
N LEU A 156 16.20 -23.83 17.11
CA LEU A 156 16.26 -24.57 18.37
C LEU A 156 17.72 -25.02 18.59
N PRO A 157 18.32 -24.74 19.77
CA PRO A 157 19.68 -25.21 20.10
C PRO A 157 19.85 -26.73 19.89
N MET A 158 21.05 -27.16 19.50
CA MET A 158 21.38 -28.55 19.13
C MET A 158 21.30 -29.56 20.31
N THR A 159 20.93 -29.13 21.52
CA THR A 159 20.85 -29.97 22.74
C THR A 159 19.57 -30.81 22.87
N VAL A 160 18.72 -30.77 21.83
CA VAL A 160 17.56 -31.67 21.69
C VAL A 160 17.84 -32.62 20.52
N ALA A 161 18.77 -33.55 20.74
CA ALA A 161 19.11 -34.58 19.76
C ALA A 161 18.21 -35.81 19.95
N ASP A 162 17.43 -36.12 18.92
CA ASP A 162 17.25 -37.50 18.44
C ASP A 162 17.86 -37.47 17.03
N GLY A 163 18.62 -38.50 16.64
CA GLY A 163 19.45 -38.56 15.43
C GLY A 163 18.75 -38.41 14.07
N ILE A 164 17.48 -38.00 14.04
CA ILE A 164 16.71 -37.67 12.83
C ILE A 164 16.31 -36.19 12.93
N HIS A 165 16.96 -35.35 12.13
CA HIS A 165 16.72 -33.90 12.13
C HIS A 165 15.40 -33.57 11.40
N SER A 166 14.31 -33.40 12.15
CA SER A 166 13.12 -32.71 11.66
C SER A 166 13.37 -31.19 11.61
N SER A 167 12.74 -30.52 10.65
CA SER A 167 12.87 -29.07 10.48
C SER A 167 12.39 -28.30 11.71
N THR A 168 13.01 -27.16 11.96
CA THR A 168 12.59 -26.23 13.02
C THR A 168 11.52 -25.29 12.47
N ILE A 169 10.30 -25.41 12.99
CA ILE A 169 9.19 -24.53 12.65
C ILE A 169 9.14 -23.42 13.68
N THR A 170 9.33 -22.17 13.26
CA THR A 170 9.22 -21.01 14.14
C THR A 170 7.95 -20.22 13.82
N VAL A 171 7.13 -19.97 14.82
CA VAL A 171 5.93 -19.15 14.70
C VAL A 171 6.17 -17.85 15.47
N GLU A 172 6.18 -16.72 14.75
CA GLU A 172 6.21 -15.39 15.35
C GLU A 172 4.76 -14.89 15.51
N ILE A 173 4.34 -14.56 16.73
CA ILE A 173 3.01 -14.03 17.04
C ILE A 173 3.16 -12.65 17.70
N LYS A 174 2.46 -11.64 17.18
CA LYS A 174 2.23 -10.36 17.89
C LYS A 174 0.92 -10.45 18.68
N PRO A 175 0.95 -10.73 19.99
CA PRO A 175 -0.22 -11.10 20.76
C PRO A 175 -1.16 -9.90 21.03
N LYS A 176 -0.63 -8.68 20.94
CA LYS A 176 -1.33 -7.42 21.25
C LYS A 176 -1.86 -7.38 22.69
N GLN A 177 -2.72 -6.42 23.01
CA GLN A 177 -3.22 -6.20 24.36
C GLN A 177 -4.20 -7.31 24.79
N GLY A 178 -3.84 -8.09 25.81
CA GLY A 178 -4.59 -9.25 26.29
C GLY A 178 -5.69 -8.99 27.31
N PHE A 179 -6.00 -7.73 27.60
CA PHE A 179 -7.03 -7.34 28.57
C PHE A 179 -7.90 -6.21 28.04
N PHE A 180 -9.10 -6.09 28.58
CA PHE A 180 -10.04 -5.03 28.23
C PHE A 180 -9.70 -3.76 29.01
N GLN A 181 -9.64 -2.63 28.31
CA GLN A 181 -9.37 -1.33 28.91
C GLN A 181 -10.61 -0.44 28.75
N ASN A 182 -11.06 0.15 29.86
CA ASN A 182 -12.11 1.15 29.83
C ASN A 182 -11.52 2.52 29.52
N HIS A 183 -12.15 3.25 28.60
CA HIS A 183 -11.82 4.63 28.24
C HIS A 183 -13.03 5.52 28.47
N ARG A 184 -12.86 6.55 29.31
CA ARG A 184 -13.92 7.54 29.58
C ARG A 184 -14.41 8.13 28.26
N ASN A 185 -15.73 8.19 28.07
CA ASN A 185 -16.38 8.73 26.87
C ASN A 185 -16.00 8.09 25.52
N ALA A 186 -15.29 6.95 25.52
CA ALA A 186 -14.87 6.22 24.32
C ALA A 186 -15.07 4.69 24.45
N ASN A 187 -15.86 4.25 25.42
CA ASN A 187 -16.15 2.84 25.66
C ASN A 187 -17.03 2.23 24.56
N VAL A 188 -16.48 1.24 23.86
CA VAL A 188 -17.17 0.40 22.88
C VAL A 188 -16.91 -1.07 23.23
N PRO A 189 -17.77 -2.04 22.85
CA PRO A 189 -17.62 -3.45 23.25
C PRO A 189 -16.54 -4.20 22.45
N HIS A 190 -15.44 -3.53 22.13
CA HIS A 190 -14.34 -4.06 21.33
C HIS A 190 -13.01 -3.82 22.05
N CYS A 191 -12.08 -4.77 21.96
CA CYS A 191 -10.73 -4.55 22.51
C CYS A 191 -9.94 -3.56 21.64
N ASN A 192 -8.88 -2.96 22.19
CA ASN A 192 -8.04 -1.99 21.49
C ASN A 192 -7.54 -2.49 20.13
N ASN A 193 -7.19 -3.78 20.00
CA ASN A 193 -6.77 -4.34 18.72
C ASN A 193 -7.92 -4.34 17.71
N CYS A 194 -9.09 -4.87 18.06
CA CYS A 194 -10.23 -4.95 17.15
C CYS A 194 -10.68 -3.55 16.69
N ILE A 195 -10.69 -2.55 17.59
CA ILE A 195 -10.97 -1.15 17.23
C ILE A 195 -10.00 -0.64 16.15
N LEU A 196 -8.70 -0.86 16.36
CA LEU A 196 -7.66 -0.43 15.41
C LEU A 196 -7.67 -1.23 14.10
N GLN A 197 -8.19 -2.46 14.09
CA GLN A 197 -8.32 -3.25 12.86
C GLN A 197 -9.56 -2.87 12.05
N ILE A 198 -10.67 -2.54 12.73
CA ILE A 198 -11.88 -2.00 12.08
C ILE A 198 -11.57 -0.68 11.37
N GLU A 199 -10.82 0.21 12.03
CA GLU A 199 -10.37 1.46 11.39
C GLU A 199 -9.56 1.20 10.12
N LYS A 200 -8.67 0.21 10.13
CA LYS A 200 -7.88 -0.15 8.94
C LYS A 200 -8.72 -0.76 7.82
N SER A 201 -9.67 -1.63 8.14
CA SER A 201 -10.46 -2.32 7.12
C SER A 201 -11.49 -1.40 6.45
N CYS A 202 -11.91 -0.33 7.13
CA CYS A 202 -12.84 0.66 6.59
C CYS A 202 -12.18 1.83 5.86
N GLY A 203 -10.93 2.19 6.18
CA GLY A 203 -10.13 3.11 5.36
C GLY A 203 -9.58 2.37 4.15
N GLN A 204 -9.57 2.98 2.97
CA GLN A 204 -9.07 2.44 1.68
C GLN A 204 -7.62 1.87 1.76
N SER A 205 -7.44 0.71 2.39
CA SER A 205 -6.13 0.18 2.77
C SER A 205 -5.96 -1.27 2.31
N HIS A 206 -4.69 -1.70 2.22
CA HIS A 206 -4.20 -2.98 1.68
C HIS A 206 -4.75 -4.27 2.33
N PHE A 207 -5.67 -4.18 3.29
CA PHE A 207 -6.25 -5.35 3.95
C PHE A 207 -7.57 -5.72 3.28
N SER A 208 -7.58 -6.83 2.53
CA SER A 208 -8.74 -7.31 1.77
C SER A 208 -9.90 -7.80 2.64
N GLN A 209 -9.64 -8.15 3.91
CA GLN A 209 -10.65 -8.66 4.84
C GLN A 209 -10.28 -8.44 6.31
N MET A 210 -11.32 -8.23 7.14
CA MET A 210 -11.20 -8.29 8.60
C MET A 210 -11.05 -9.75 9.04
N TYR A 211 -10.19 -9.99 10.03
CA TYR A 211 -9.86 -11.34 10.49
C TYR A 211 -10.42 -11.59 11.90
N ASP A 212 -10.63 -12.87 12.24
CA ASP A 212 -11.32 -13.30 13.48
C ASP A 212 -10.41 -13.42 14.72
N PHE A 213 -9.15 -12.97 14.66
CA PHE A 213 -8.26 -13.01 15.83
C PHE A 213 -8.55 -11.86 16.80
N CYS A 214 -8.95 -12.24 18.02
CA CYS A 214 -9.09 -11.37 19.16
C CYS A 214 -8.02 -11.70 20.22
N PRO A 215 -7.19 -10.72 20.65
CA PRO A 215 -6.25 -10.92 21.76
C PRO A 215 -6.92 -11.42 23.04
N MET A 216 -8.15 -10.99 23.33
CA MET A 216 -8.88 -11.46 24.51
C MET A 216 -9.14 -12.96 24.49
N ASP A 217 -9.25 -13.58 23.30
CA ASP A 217 -9.38 -15.03 23.16
C ASP A 217 -8.04 -15.72 23.39
N LEU A 218 -6.94 -15.16 22.85
CA LEU A 218 -5.57 -15.65 23.07
C LEU A 218 -5.21 -15.64 24.57
N PHE A 219 -5.55 -14.58 25.31
CA PHE A 219 -5.24 -14.44 26.73
C PHE A 219 -6.36 -14.95 27.66
N SER A 220 -7.41 -15.56 27.12
CA SER A 220 -8.62 -15.93 27.88
C SER A 220 -8.40 -16.96 28.99
N GLY A 221 -7.30 -17.72 28.92
CA GLY A 221 -7.13 -18.92 29.75
C GLY A 221 -8.10 -20.05 29.40
N ASN A 222 -8.84 -19.95 28.29
CA ASN A 222 -9.69 -21.01 27.77
C ASN A 222 -9.04 -21.63 26.53
N TYR A 223 -8.83 -22.94 26.54
CA TYR A 223 -8.15 -23.64 25.45
C TYR A 223 -8.86 -23.45 24.10
N SER A 224 -10.19 -23.60 24.05
CA SER A 224 -10.96 -23.49 22.80
C SER A 224 -10.88 -22.08 22.19
N ARG A 225 -11.00 -21.04 23.02
CA ARG A 225 -10.85 -19.64 22.59
C ARG A 225 -9.43 -19.35 22.10
N MET A 226 -8.42 -19.78 22.85
CA MET A 226 -7.01 -19.61 22.45
C MET A 226 -6.70 -20.33 21.14
N HIS A 227 -7.17 -21.58 21.01
CA HIS A 227 -7.01 -22.38 19.81
C HIS A 227 -7.65 -21.68 18.59
N LYS A 228 -8.89 -21.20 18.73
CA LYS A 228 -9.57 -20.43 17.68
C LYS A 228 -8.80 -19.17 17.31
N ALA A 229 -8.24 -18.45 18.29
CA ALA A 229 -7.46 -17.25 18.04
C ALA A 229 -6.21 -17.56 17.20
N ILE A 230 -5.43 -18.57 17.58
CA ILE A 230 -4.22 -18.97 16.84
C ILE A 230 -4.59 -19.52 15.46
N HIS A 231 -5.61 -20.35 15.35
CA HIS A 231 -6.10 -20.87 14.07
C HIS A 231 -6.53 -19.74 13.12
N SER A 232 -7.20 -18.69 13.64
CA SER A 232 -7.58 -17.51 12.84
C SER A 232 -6.35 -16.78 12.29
N LEU A 233 -5.25 -16.73 13.04
CA LEU A 233 -3.98 -16.17 12.56
C LEU A 233 -3.28 -17.05 11.52
N PHE A 234 -3.44 -18.37 11.57
CA PHE A 234 -2.93 -19.28 10.52
C PHE A 234 -3.70 -19.11 9.21
N LEU A 235 -4.99 -18.77 9.26
CA LEU A 235 -5.79 -18.50 8.07
C LEU A 235 -5.54 -17.11 7.50
N VAL A 236 -5.48 -16.08 8.36
CA VAL A 236 -5.27 -14.68 7.95
C VAL A 236 -4.22 -14.04 8.86
N PRO A 237 -2.93 -14.08 8.49
CA PRO A 237 -1.82 -13.70 9.37
C PRO A 237 -1.79 -12.22 9.74
N HIS A 238 -2.21 -11.34 8.82
CA HIS A 238 -2.04 -9.89 8.95
C HIS A 238 -0.59 -9.56 9.39
N ARG A 239 -0.40 -8.47 10.15
CA ARG A 239 0.87 -8.18 10.81
C ARG A 239 1.03 -8.87 12.17
N ASN A 240 0.25 -9.93 12.41
CA ASN A 240 0.14 -10.58 13.71
C ASN A 240 0.75 -11.98 13.74
N LEU A 241 0.99 -12.61 12.58
CA LEU A 241 1.63 -13.92 12.51
C LEU A 241 2.61 -14.02 11.32
N ARG A 242 3.75 -14.68 11.56
CA ARG A 242 4.68 -15.17 10.52
C ARG A 242 5.14 -16.57 10.88
N ILE A 243 5.36 -17.43 9.88
CA ILE A 243 5.90 -18.77 10.07
C ILE A 243 7.17 -18.94 9.25
N PHE A 244 8.17 -19.55 9.89
CA PHE A 244 9.47 -19.84 9.32
C PHE A 244 9.76 -21.34 9.41
N ILE A 245 10.41 -21.90 8.39
CA ILE A 245 10.96 -23.26 8.40
C ILE A 245 12.47 -23.14 8.24
N ASP A 246 13.20 -23.59 9.25
CA ASP A 246 14.67 -23.46 9.36
C ASP A 246 15.15 -22.02 9.11
N GLY A 247 14.31 -21.07 9.57
CA GLY A 247 14.48 -19.63 9.48
C GLY A 247 14.06 -18.99 8.14
N ASN A 248 13.64 -19.77 7.15
CA ASN A 248 13.10 -19.23 5.90
C ASN A 248 11.61 -18.91 6.07
N GLN A 249 11.17 -17.70 5.69
CA GLN A 249 9.76 -17.32 5.83
C GLN A 249 8.90 -18.06 4.80
N VAL A 250 7.95 -18.85 5.29
CA VAL A 250 7.03 -19.64 4.47
C VAL A 250 5.61 -19.11 4.50
N HIS A 251 5.20 -18.45 5.59
CA HIS A 251 3.84 -17.94 5.75
C HIS A 251 3.82 -16.55 6.38
N SER A 252 3.05 -15.63 5.78
CA SER A 252 2.82 -14.27 6.26
C SER A 252 1.67 -13.64 5.47
N ASP A 253 1.26 -12.42 5.80
CA ASP A 253 0.27 -11.65 5.03
C ASP A 253 0.73 -11.36 3.59
N GLU A 254 2.03 -11.13 3.39
CA GLU A 254 2.64 -10.84 2.08
C GLU A 254 2.89 -12.12 1.26
N LYS A 255 2.99 -13.26 1.94
CA LYS A 255 3.24 -14.59 1.36
C LYS A 255 2.37 -15.62 2.07
N PRO A 256 1.04 -15.62 1.84
CA PRO A 256 0.15 -16.58 2.48
C PRO A 256 0.37 -17.98 1.89
N LEU A 257 0.20 -19.00 2.74
CA LEU A 257 0.15 -20.40 2.34
C LEU A 257 -1.33 -20.73 2.16
N GLU A 258 -1.63 -21.48 1.11
CA GLU A 258 -2.97 -22.04 0.93
C GLU A 258 -3.27 -23.04 2.05
N LYS A 259 -4.53 -23.09 2.50
CA LYS A 259 -4.93 -23.91 3.65
C LYS A 259 -4.69 -25.40 3.40
N GLU A 260 -4.84 -25.81 2.14
CA GLU A 260 -4.76 -27.19 1.67
C GLU A 260 -3.33 -27.74 1.78
N ILE A 261 -2.32 -26.89 1.56
CA ILE A 261 -0.90 -27.29 1.58
C ILE A 261 -0.22 -27.00 2.91
N PHE A 262 -0.94 -26.48 3.91
CA PHE A 262 -0.35 -25.99 5.15
C PHE A 262 0.33 -27.13 5.94
N SER A 263 -0.40 -28.23 6.16
CA SER A 263 0.13 -29.40 6.85
C SER A 263 1.27 -30.05 6.07
N GLU A 264 1.15 -30.15 4.73
CA GLU A 264 2.18 -30.73 3.86
C GLU A 264 3.46 -29.88 3.85
N THR A 265 3.34 -28.56 3.88
CA THR A 265 4.49 -27.65 3.91
C THR A 265 5.21 -27.71 5.26
N LEU A 266 4.46 -27.73 6.37
CA LEU A 266 5.02 -27.78 7.72
C LEU A 266 5.59 -29.16 8.06
N PHE A 267 4.93 -30.23 7.60
CA PHE A 267 5.25 -31.62 7.91
C PHE A 267 5.23 -32.46 6.63
N PRO A 268 6.26 -32.36 5.75
CA PRO A 268 6.27 -33.02 4.44
C PRO A 268 6.16 -34.55 4.45
N ARG A 269 6.39 -35.17 5.61
CA ARG A 269 6.28 -36.62 5.81
C ARG A 269 4.95 -37.05 6.41
N ASN A 270 3.96 -36.15 6.47
CA ASN A 270 2.67 -36.34 7.15
C ASN A 270 2.84 -36.81 8.62
N GLU A 271 3.92 -36.35 9.24
CA GLU A 271 4.32 -36.72 10.60
C GLU A 271 3.52 -35.98 11.68
N ALA A 272 2.91 -34.84 11.35
CA ALA A 272 1.97 -34.10 12.18
C ALA A 272 1.06 -33.21 11.31
N THR A 273 0.07 -32.58 11.92
CA THR A 273 -0.86 -31.66 11.26
C THR A 273 -0.66 -30.22 11.73
N SER A 274 -1.21 -29.25 10.99
CA SER A 274 -1.27 -27.86 11.45
C SER A 274 -2.03 -27.70 12.79
N ASP A 275 -3.06 -28.51 13.03
CA ASP A 275 -3.82 -28.52 14.31
C ASP A 275 -2.96 -29.01 15.49
N ASP A 276 -2.08 -29.99 15.25
CA ASP A 276 -1.09 -30.43 16.24
C ASP A 276 -0.16 -29.29 16.63
N LEU A 277 0.33 -28.55 15.64
CA LEU A 277 1.18 -27.38 15.89
C LEU A 277 0.42 -26.30 16.68
N ILE A 278 -0.82 -26.00 16.32
CA ILE A 278 -1.67 -25.02 17.04
C ILE A 278 -1.92 -25.47 18.48
N SER A 279 -2.18 -26.76 18.70
CA SER A 279 -2.33 -27.34 20.02
C SER A 279 -1.05 -27.23 20.85
N ALA A 280 0.11 -27.49 20.24
CA ALA A 280 1.41 -27.31 20.88
C ALA A 280 1.67 -25.83 21.23
N LEU A 281 1.33 -24.90 20.34
CA LEU A 281 1.42 -23.46 20.62
C LEU A 281 0.53 -23.05 21.81
N CYS A 282 -0.69 -23.57 21.89
CA CYS A 282 -1.58 -23.28 23.04
C CYS A 282 -0.94 -23.71 24.37
N PHE A 283 -0.32 -24.89 24.41
CA PHE A 283 0.38 -25.39 25.59
C PHE A 283 1.64 -24.58 25.91
N ALA A 284 2.47 -24.28 24.91
CA ALA A 284 3.71 -23.51 25.06
C ALA A 284 3.44 -22.11 25.62
N LEU A 285 2.48 -21.40 25.01
CA LEU A 285 2.15 -20.02 25.34
C LEU A 285 1.53 -19.87 26.73
N SER A 286 0.72 -20.85 27.16
CA SER A 286 0.01 -20.85 28.44
C SER A 286 0.78 -21.52 29.58
N GLY A 287 1.84 -22.26 29.27
CA GLY A 287 2.62 -23.06 30.22
C GLY A 287 1.91 -24.33 30.69
N ASN A 288 0.92 -24.83 29.95
CA ASN A 288 0.16 -26.04 30.32
C ASN A 288 0.70 -27.29 29.62
N GLN A 289 0.39 -28.46 30.19
CA GLN A 289 0.74 -29.77 29.63
C GLN A 289 -0.51 -30.59 29.28
N SER A 290 -1.70 -30.04 29.53
CA SER A 290 -2.98 -30.71 29.27
C SER A 290 -4.09 -29.68 29.07
N LYS A 291 -5.17 -30.11 28.39
CA LYS A 291 -6.43 -29.33 28.30
C LYS A 291 -7.18 -29.30 29.64
N LYS A 292 -6.90 -30.24 30.56
CA LYS A 292 -7.50 -30.26 31.90
C LYS A 292 -6.97 -29.11 32.73
N LYS A 293 -7.87 -28.32 33.35
CA LYS A 293 -7.53 -27.12 34.14
C LYS A 293 -6.68 -26.12 33.35
N PHE A 294 -6.93 -25.99 32.05
CA PHE A 294 -6.24 -25.02 31.21
C PHE A 294 -6.52 -23.60 31.71
N HIS A 295 -5.46 -22.83 31.97
CA HIS A 295 -5.50 -21.41 32.30
C HIS A 295 -4.14 -20.78 31.96
N ILE A 296 -4.04 -19.46 31.79
CA ILE A 296 -2.73 -18.83 31.63
C ILE A 296 -1.98 -18.93 32.95
N ARG A 297 -0.80 -19.56 32.97
CA ARG A 297 0.06 -19.60 34.17
C ARG A 297 0.85 -18.29 34.28
N ASN A 298 1.00 -17.75 35.49
CA ASN A 298 1.79 -16.54 35.71
C ASN A 298 3.24 -16.70 35.25
N SER A 299 3.81 -17.90 35.38
CA SER A 299 5.16 -18.23 34.93
C SER A 299 5.29 -18.43 33.42
N SER A 300 4.19 -18.50 32.67
CA SER A 300 4.21 -18.64 31.21
C SER A 300 4.53 -17.32 30.52
N VAL A 301 4.97 -17.39 29.25
CA VAL A 301 5.27 -16.20 28.45
C VAL A 301 4.05 -15.25 28.34
N LEU A 302 2.84 -15.78 28.10
CA LEU A 302 1.64 -14.94 28.04
C LEU A 302 1.27 -14.39 29.42
N GLY A 303 1.53 -15.14 30.50
CA GLY A 303 1.31 -14.67 31.87
C GLY A 303 2.16 -13.45 32.20
N GLN A 304 3.47 -13.52 31.93
CA GLN A 304 4.40 -12.41 32.20
C GLN A 304 4.13 -11.21 31.29
N ILE A 305 3.86 -11.44 30.00
CA ILE A 305 3.46 -10.36 29.08
C ILE A 305 2.18 -9.69 29.57
N LEU A 306 1.16 -10.45 29.99
CA LEU A 306 -0.10 -9.88 30.46
C LEU A 306 0.10 -9.05 31.74
N GLN A 307 0.94 -9.50 32.68
CA GLN A 307 1.29 -8.73 33.88
C GLN A 307 1.98 -7.42 33.50
N ALA A 308 2.97 -7.46 32.61
CA ALA A 308 3.69 -6.28 32.16
C ALA A 308 2.81 -5.31 31.32
N GLN A 309 1.80 -5.83 30.62
CA GLN A 309 0.81 -5.01 29.90
C GLN A 309 -0.16 -4.30 30.86
N LYS A 310 -0.52 -4.92 31.98
CA LYS A 310 -1.47 -4.39 32.98
C LYS A 310 -0.89 -3.30 33.88
N VAL A 311 0.41 -3.00 33.73
CA VAL A 311 1.02 -1.78 34.29
C VAL A 311 0.35 -0.52 33.73
N ASP A 312 -0.25 -0.59 32.55
CA ASP A 312 -1.12 0.48 32.05
C ASP A 312 -2.46 0.49 32.79
N GLU A 313 -2.62 1.50 33.65
CA GLU A 313 -3.85 1.73 34.43
C GLU A 313 -4.82 2.69 33.72
N ILE A 314 -4.33 3.51 32.78
CA ILE A 314 -5.05 4.69 32.28
C ILE A 314 -5.59 4.51 30.86
N GLY A 315 -4.98 3.65 30.05
CA GLY A 315 -5.36 3.46 28.66
C GLY A 315 -4.97 4.63 27.75
N ILE A 316 -5.22 4.46 26.45
CA ILE A 316 -4.77 5.39 25.40
C ILE A 316 -5.46 6.76 25.44
N VAL A 317 -6.72 6.83 25.84
CA VAL A 317 -7.49 8.08 25.83
C VAL A 317 -7.04 9.00 26.96
N GLU A 318 -7.00 8.48 28.20
CA GLU A 318 -6.52 9.27 29.33
C GLU A 318 -5.04 9.61 29.14
N ALA A 319 -4.19 8.66 28.70
CA ALA A 319 -2.78 8.95 28.43
C ALA A 319 -2.60 10.13 27.46
N HIS A 320 -3.41 10.22 26.40
CA HIS A 320 -3.36 11.35 25.48
C HIS A 320 -3.78 12.65 26.18
N ALA A 321 -4.85 12.63 26.97
CA ALA A 321 -5.31 13.79 27.73
C ALA A 321 -4.27 14.27 28.78
N ILE A 322 -3.59 13.34 29.46
CA ILE A 322 -2.48 13.65 30.38
C ILE A 322 -1.33 14.30 29.61
N TYR A 323 -0.96 13.71 28.48
CA TYR A 323 0.13 14.23 27.68
C TYR A 323 -0.17 15.64 27.15
N ASP A 324 -1.40 15.91 26.69
CA ASP A 324 -1.80 17.21 26.14
C ASP A 324 -1.75 18.34 27.17
N ARG A 325 -2.06 18.07 28.44
CA ARG A 325 -2.01 19.06 29.53
C ARG A 325 -0.62 19.32 30.10
N MET A 326 0.39 18.54 29.72
CA MET A 326 1.77 18.74 30.19
C MET A 326 2.46 19.94 29.56
N ASP A 327 3.43 20.49 30.28
CA ASP A 327 4.29 21.56 29.82
C ASP A 327 5.20 21.12 28.65
N PRO A 328 5.68 22.06 27.82
CA PRO A 328 6.52 21.74 26.65
C PRO A 328 7.82 21.00 26.97
N HIS A 329 8.43 21.24 28.13
CA HIS A 329 9.70 20.62 28.51
C HIS A 329 9.49 19.12 28.83
N THR A 330 8.45 18.80 29.59
CA THR A 330 8.07 17.40 29.88
C THR A 330 7.67 16.66 28.61
N LYS A 331 6.89 17.30 27.71
CA LYS A 331 6.54 16.73 26.40
C LYS A 331 7.77 16.38 25.57
N SER A 332 8.75 17.28 25.52
CA SER A 332 10.02 17.06 24.81
C SER A 332 10.80 15.86 25.39
N THR A 333 10.83 15.74 26.72
CA THR A 333 11.48 14.60 27.40
C THR A 333 10.82 13.26 27.05
N LEU A 334 9.49 13.20 26.98
CA LEU A 334 8.75 11.98 26.65
C LEU A 334 8.82 11.58 25.16
N LEU A 335 9.35 12.45 24.29
CA LEU A 335 9.69 12.12 22.91
C LEU A 335 11.07 11.44 22.79
N ASP A 336 11.91 11.53 23.83
CA ASP A 336 13.20 10.87 23.87
C ASP A 336 13.08 9.39 24.29
N LYS A 337 13.68 8.51 23.49
CA LYS A 337 13.71 7.06 23.74
C LYS A 337 14.44 6.68 25.02
N SER A 338 15.37 7.52 25.50
CA SER A 338 16.09 7.26 26.75
C SER A 338 15.28 7.59 28.01
N SER A 339 14.11 8.23 27.87
CA SER A 339 13.33 8.74 29.01
C SER A 339 12.99 7.67 30.04
N LEU A 340 12.55 6.48 29.61
CA LEU A 340 12.24 5.38 30.52
C LEU A 340 13.49 4.85 31.23
N THR A 341 14.58 4.66 30.47
CA THR A 341 15.85 4.17 31.02
C THR A 341 16.45 5.14 32.03
N ARG A 342 16.36 6.46 31.77
CA ARG A 342 16.82 7.51 32.69
C ARG A 342 16.01 7.54 33.98
N ALA A 343 14.70 7.31 33.91
CA ALA A 343 13.85 7.23 35.09
C ALA A 343 14.14 5.98 35.93
N GLY A 344 14.42 4.84 35.27
CA GLY A 344 14.63 3.56 35.94
C GLY A 344 13.33 2.86 36.33
N LEU A 345 13.38 1.55 36.52
CA LEU A 345 12.17 0.73 36.73
C LEU A 345 11.47 1.06 38.05
N GLU A 346 12.22 1.34 39.11
CA GLU A 346 11.70 1.69 40.43
C GLU A 346 10.89 3.00 40.40
N ALA A 347 11.33 4.02 39.67
CA ALA A 347 10.55 5.25 39.52
C ALA A 347 9.23 5.04 38.73
N ILE A 348 9.20 4.03 37.84
CA ILE A 348 8.04 3.73 37.00
C ILE A 348 7.01 2.88 37.75
N LEU A 349 7.47 1.83 38.45
CA LEU A 349 6.62 0.82 39.08
C LEU A 349 6.52 0.96 40.61
N GLY A 350 7.40 1.73 41.22
CA GLY A 350 7.46 1.94 42.67
C GLY A 350 6.24 2.67 43.22
N PRO A 351 6.14 2.77 44.55
CA PRO A 351 5.07 3.50 45.21
C PRO A 351 5.02 4.95 44.71
N LYS A 352 3.83 5.57 44.78
CA LYS A 352 3.65 6.98 44.35
C LYS A 352 4.64 7.85 45.11
N SER A 353 5.68 8.32 44.44
CA SER A 353 6.62 9.30 44.98
C SER A 353 6.03 10.72 44.85
N SER A 354 6.66 11.70 45.46
CA SER A 354 6.30 13.13 45.34
C SER A 354 6.56 13.71 43.93
N GLU A 355 7.06 12.91 42.97
CA GLU A 355 7.08 13.29 41.55
C GLU A 355 5.66 13.34 40.98
N ASN A 356 5.46 14.22 40.00
CA ASN A 356 4.22 14.43 39.27
C ASN A 356 3.52 13.10 38.89
N GLU A 357 2.40 12.79 39.56
CA GLU A 357 1.65 11.53 39.41
C GLU A 357 1.29 11.23 37.95
N ASP A 358 0.98 12.28 37.18
CA ASP A 358 0.65 12.19 35.76
C ASP A 358 1.84 11.71 34.91
N LEU A 359 3.06 12.13 35.25
CA LEU A 359 4.27 11.68 34.57
C LEU A 359 4.55 10.20 34.83
N GLN A 360 4.35 9.74 36.07
CA GLN A 360 4.50 8.32 36.39
C GLN A 360 3.48 7.47 35.62
N LYS A 361 2.21 7.90 35.56
CA LYS A 361 1.16 7.24 34.76
C LYS A 361 1.52 7.14 33.28
N LEU A 362 2.08 8.19 32.68
CA LEU A 362 2.54 8.15 31.29
C LEU A 362 3.73 7.20 31.09
N ARG A 363 4.70 7.18 32.01
CA ARG A 363 5.83 6.25 31.96
C ARG A 363 5.35 4.79 32.02
N LYS A 364 4.41 4.48 32.92
CA LYS A 364 3.73 3.18 32.98
C LYS A 364 3.04 2.82 31.67
N TYR A 365 2.32 3.76 31.07
CA TYR A 365 1.68 3.58 29.76
C TYR A 365 2.71 3.24 28.66
N PHE A 366 3.83 3.97 28.57
CA PHE A 366 4.85 3.73 27.54
C PHE A 366 5.59 2.39 27.72
N LEU A 367 5.85 1.99 28.96
CA LEU A 367 6.37 0.67 29.28
C LEU A 367 5.40 -0.42 28.80
N ALA A 368 4.13 -0.33 29.19
CA ALA A 368 3.09 -1.26 28.76
C ALA A 368 2.87 -1.24 27.24
N ALA A 369 2.98 -0.08 26.58
CA ALA A 369 2.88 0.05 25.13
C ALA A 369 3.98 -0.72 24.39
N THR A 370 5.16 -0.87 25.00
CA THR A 370 6.23 -1.75 24.51
C THR A 370 5.76 -3.21 24.56
N MET A 371 5.17 -3.63 25.68
CA MET A 371 4.67 -5.00 25.90
C MET A 371 3.41 -5.34 25.08
N LYS A 372 2.65 -4.34 24.66
CA LYS A 372 1.49 -4.49 23.76
C LYS A 372 1.90 -4.65 22.29
N ASP A 373 3.14 -4.34 21.94
CA ASP A 373 3.63 -4.37 20.54
C ASP A 373 4.84 -5.29 20.33
N CYS A 374 5.25 -6.05 21.35
CA CYS A 374 6.27 -7.08 21.23
C CYS A 374 5.79 -8.27 20.37
N SER A 375 6.75 -9.09 19.94
CA SER A 375 6.53 -10.38 19.28
C SER A 375 6.97 -11.52 20.17
N ILE A 376 6.30 -12.66 20.05
CA ILE A 376 6.70 -13.93 20.65
C ILE A 376 7.14 -14.84 19.51
N MET A 377 8.39 -15.27 19.50
CA MET A 377 8.91 -16.30 18.59
C MET A 377 8.92 -17.64 19.31
N ILE A 378 8.13 -18.60 18.81
CA ILE A 378 8.04 -19.96 19.35
C ILE A 378 8.65 -20.90 18.31
N SER A 379 9.80 -21.47 18.62
CA SER A 379 10.51 -22.42 17.77
C SER A 379 10.19 -23.82 18.24
N LEU A 380 9.61 -24.66 17.36
CA LEU A 380 9.20 -26.02 17.64
C LEU A 380 9.89 -27.02 16.72
N ARG A 381 10.18 -28.20 17.24
CA ARG A 381 10.70 -29.35 16.48
C ARG A 381 9.94 -30.60 16.89
N LEU A 382 9.42 -31.34 15.92
CA LEU A 382 8.75 -32.62 16.16
C LEU A 382 9.79 -33.69 16.54
N LEU A 383 9.57 -34.40 17.64
CA LEU A 383 10.44 -35.47 18.13
C LEU A 383 9.83 -36.83 17.86
N HIS A 384 10.69 -37.80 17.55
CA HIS A 384 10.30 -39.21 17.39
C HIS A 384 10.12 -39.88 18.75
N SER A 385 11.04 -39.62 19.67
CA SER A 385 10.98 -40.11 21.04
C SER A 385 11.44 -39.03 22.02
N CYS A 386 11.05 -39.18 23.28
CA CYS A 386 11.61 -38.39 24.37
C CYS A 386 11.52 -39.25 25.63
N PRO A 387 12.56 -40.04 25.95
CA PRO A 387 12.49 -40.97 27.08
C PRO A 387 12.51 -40.25 28.44
N VAL A 388 13.12 -39.07 28.52
CA VAL A 388 13.26 -38.30 29.76
C VAL A 388 12.24 -37.15 29.81
N PRO A 389 11.50 -36.96 30.92
CA PRO A 389 10.66 -35.78 31.10
C PRO A 389 11.47 -34.49 31.04
N ARG A 390 11.12 -33.62 30.09
CA ARG A 390 11.79 -32.35 29.83
C ARG A 390 10.79 -31.19 29.91
N ARG A 391 11.21 -30.05 30.49
CA ARG A 391 10.34 -28.87 30.66
C ARG A 391 10.11 -28.11 29.34
N ASP A 392 11.06 -28.24 28.42
CA ASP A 392 11.07 -27.68 27.07
C ASP A 392 10.42 -28.62 26.04
N VAL A 393 9.57 -29.54 26.49
CA VAL A 393 8.84 -30.50 25.65
C VAL A 393 7.34 -30.44 25.94
N ILE A 394 6.54 -30.53 24.88
CA ILE A 394 5.08 -30.65 24.90
C ILE A 394 4.69 -32.01 24.36
N ARG A 395 3.82 -32.71 25.08
CA ARG A 395 3.22 -33.97 24.64
C ARG A 395 1.74 -33.77 24.37
N LEU A 396 1.34 -34.01 23.13
CA LEU A 396 -0.05 -33.92 22.72
C LEU A 396 -0.80 -35.22 23.04
N PRO A 397 -2.14 -35.17 23.24
CA PRO A 397 -2.95 -36.35 23.51
C PRO A 397 -2.89 -37.44 22.43
N ASN A 398 -2.58 -37.08 21.18
CA ASN A 398 -2.43 -38.00 20.06
C ASN A 398 -1.02 -38.62 19.96
N GLY A 399 -0.18 -38.43 20.99
CA GLY A 399 1.16 -39.01 21.05
C GLY A 399 2.26 -38.20 20.37
N ARG A 400 1.95 -37.09 19.69
CA ARG A 400 2.97 -36.21 19.09
C ARG A 400 3.72 -35.42 20.16
N ILE A 401 5.03 -35.26 19.95
CA ILE A 401 5.94 -34.65 20.92
C ILE A 401 6.68 -33.51 20.23
N PHE A 402 6.62 -32.30 20.79
CA PHE A 402 7.34 -31.15 20.29
C PHE A 402 8.32 -30.65 21.33
N ALA A 403 9.60 -30.55 20.98
CA ALA A 403 10.51 -29.67 21.70
C ALA A 403 10.24 -28.22 21.31
N TYR A 404 10.36 -27.30 22.24
CA TYR A 404 10.11 -25.90 21.97
C TYR A 404 11.02 -24.95 22.75
N ALA A 405 11.23 -23.76 22.18
CA ALA A 405 11.87 -22.63 22.82
C ALA A 405 11.08 -21.37 22.50
N ILE A 406 11.02 -20.43 23.44
CA ILE A 406 10.25 -19.19 23.31
C ILE A 406 11.17 -18.01 23.54
N LYS A 407 11.13 -17.03 22.65
CA LYS A 407 11.84 -15.75 22.80
C LYS A 407 10.90 -14.57 22.53
N ILE A 408 10.99 -13.54 23.35
CA ILE A 408 10.27 -12.27 23.15
C ILE A 408 11.21 -11.32 22.41
N VAL A 409 10.71 -10.73 21.32
CA VAL A 409 11.45 -9.79 20.47
C VAL A 409 10.62 -8.52 20.22
N ASP A 410 11.19 -7.54 19.51
CA ASP A 410 10.57 -6.21 19.26
C ASP A 410 10.33 -5.35 20.52
N LEU A 411 11.22 -5.45 21.52
CA LEU A 411 11.12 -4.78 22.83
C LEU A 411 11.74 -3.36 22.87
N ASP A 412 11.79 -2.63 21.75
CA ASP A 412 12.31 -1.26 21.74
C ASP A 412 11.38 -0.28 22.49
N PRO A 413 11.92 0.73 23.22
CA PRO A 413 11.10 1.67 23.99
C PRO A 413 10.14 2.49 23.12
N LYS A 414 8.88 2.58 23.56
CA LYS A 414 7.86 3.46 22.99
C LYS A 414 7.94 4.88 23.59
N THR A 415 7.51 5.87 22.82
CA THR A 415 7.58 7.31 23.17
C THR A 415 6.24 7.99 22.95
N ALA A 416 6.10 9.25 23.35
CA ALA A 416 4.90 10.05 23.12
C ALA A 416 4.47 10.11 21.63
N LYS A 417 5.42 10.00 20.70
CA LYS A 417 5.12 9.90 19.26
C LYS A 417 4.23 8.68 18.93
N ASN A 418 4.39 7.57 19.65
CA ASN A 418 3.57 6.39 19.47
C ASN A 418 2.13 6.61 19.96
N LEU A 419 1.97 7.30 21.09
CA LEU A 419 0.68 7.66 21.68
C LEU A 419 -0.14 8.56 20.74
N ILE A 420 0.43 9.68 20.29
CA ILE A 420 -0.25 10.65 19.41
C ILE A 420 -0.79 9.96 18.14
N ASN A 421 0.06 9.19 17.46
CA ASN A 421 -0.33 8.49 16.23
C ASN A 421 -1.40 7.40 16.46
N SER A 422 -1.35 6.72 17.61
CA SER A 422 -2.25 5.60 17.89
C SER A 422 -3.60 6.09 18.40
N HIS A 423 -3.64 7.21 19.13
CA HIS A 423 -4.85 7.80 19.69
C HIS A 423 -5.80 8.28 18.58
N ALA A 424 -5.30 9.02 17.58
CA ALA A 424 -6.12 9.50 16.46
C ALA A 424 -6.82 8.33 15.73
N ARG A 425 -6.09 7.24 15.49
CA ARG A 425 -6.61 6.03 14.85
C ARG A 425 -7.60 5.29 15.73
N PHE A 426 -7.32 5.21 17.03
CA PHE A 426 -8.22 4.61 18.00
C PHE A 426 -9.57 5.34 18.02
N MET A 427 -9.57 6.68 18.07
CA MET A 427 -10.80 7.48 18.07
C MET A 427 -11.59 7.36 16.75
N SER A 428 -10.90 7.26 15.61
CA SER A 428 -11.54 6.97 14.32
C SER A 428 -12.26 5.61 14.32
N GLY A 429 -11.60 4.56 14.83
CA GLY A 429 -12.22 3.25 14.99
C GLY A 429 -13.43 3.25 15.94
N VAL A 430 -13.36 3.99 17.05
CA VAL A 430 -14.49 4.18 17.97
C VAL A 430 -15.68 4.83 17.25
N LYS A 431 -15.44 5.84 16.40
CA LYS A 431 -16.49 6.49 15.60
C LYS A 431 -17.17 5.51 14.65
N ILE A 432 -16.39 4.69 13.92
CA ILE A 432 -16.92 3.68 13.00
C ILE A 432 -17.81 2.67 13.75
N ILE A 433 -17.36 2.19 14.91
CA ILE A 433 -18.13 1.22 15.71
C ILE A 433 -19.43 1.83 16.21
N ARG A 434 -19.43 3.10 16.63
CA ARG A 434 -20.66 3.78 17.09
C ARG A 434 -21.69 3.87 15.97
N LEU A 435 -21.26 4.23 14.77
CA LEU A 435 -22.12 4.27 13.59
C LEU A 435 -22.70 2.88 13.24
N ASP A 436 -21.90 1.81 13.36
CA ASP A 436 -22.39 0.44 13.17
C ASP A 436 -23.39 0.00 14.26
N GLN A 437 -23.26 0.52 15.48
CA GLN A 437 -24.16 0.20 16.59
C GLN A 437 -25.54 0.86 16.49
N GLU A 438 -25.68 1.92 15.69
CA GLU A 438 -26.95 2.59 15.37
C GLU A 438 -27.81 1.76 14.39
N SER A 439 -27.21 0.79 13.69
CA SER A 439 -27.92 -0.18 12.85
C SER A 439 -28.65 -1.25 13.68
N ASN A 440 -29.68 -1.89 13.10
CA ASN A 440 -30.38 -3.02 13.71
C ASN A 440 -29.39 -4.12 14.13
N GLU A 441 -29.65 -4.84 15.24
CA GLU A 441 -28.70 -5.84 15.76
C GLU A 441 -28.35 -6.95 14.75
N ASN A 442 -29.30 -7.31 13.88
CA ASN A 442 -29.11 -8.30 12.82
C ASN A 442 -28.34 -7.77 11.60
N GLU A 443 -28.15 -6.46 11.49
CA GLU A 443 -27.45 -5.77 10.39
C GLU A 443 -26.05 -5.27 10.80
N ARG A 444 -25.66 -5.41 12.07
CA ARG A 444 -24.34 -5.00 12.58
C ARG A 444 -23.22 -5.73 11.86
N LYS A 445 -22.29 -4.96 11.29
CA LYS A 445 -21.15 -5.48 10.54
C LYS A 445 -20.06 -6.04 11.44
N PHE A 446 -19.89 -5.49 12.65
CA PHE A 446 -18.78 -5.85 13.55
C PHE A 446 -19.26 -6.55 14.82
N LYS A 447 -18.78 -7.78 15.03
CA LYS A 447 -19.11 -8.58 16.22
C LYS A 447 -18.32 -8.08 17.45
N PRO A 448 -19.00 -7.82 18.58
CA PRO A 448 -18.35 -7.35 19.80
C PRO A 448 -17.39 -8.40 20.38
N CYS A 449 -16.30 -7.93 21.01
CA CYS A 449 -15.33 -8.78 21.70
C CYS A 449 -15.83 -9.24 23.08
N VAL A 450 -16.79 -8.53 23.66
CA VAL A 450 -17.35 -8.79 24.99
C VAL A 450 -18.88 -8.76 24.90
N ASN A 451 -19.54 -9.81 25.41
CA ASN A 451 -21.00 -9.83 25.53
C ASN A 451 -21.48 -8.78 26.53
N GLN A 452 -22.70 -8.28 26.35
CA GLN A 452 -23.31 -7.24 27.19
C GLN A 452 -23.36 -7.63 28.69
N HIS A 453 -23.45 -8.92 29.01
CA HIS A 453 -23.36 -9.44 30.39
C HIS A 453 -21.94 -9.39 31.01
N LEU A 454 -20.86 -9.46 30.22
CA LEU A 454 -19.48 -9.37 30.71
C LEU A 454 -19.06 -7.93 31.06
N ARG A 455 -19.77 -6.90 30.55
CA ARG A 455 -19.56 -5.51 30.96
C ARG A 455 -19.73 -5.33 32.47
N ASN A 456 -20.69 -6.02 33.09
CA ASN A 456 -20.95 -5.90 34.53
C ASN A 456 -19.96 -6.71 35.39
N ALA A 457 -19.42 -7.82 34.88
CA ALA A 457 -18.44 -8.63 35.60
C ALA A 457 -17.06 -7.95 35.68
N TYR A 458 -16.66 -7.19 34.65
CA TYR A 458 -15.41 -6.40 34.66
C TYR A 458 -15.53 -5.10 35.46
N LEU A 459 -16.75 -4.61 35.74
CA LEU A 459 -16.99 -3.45 36.61
C LEU A 459 -16.86 -3.78 38.11
N CYS A 460 -16.84 -5.06 38.49
CA CYS A 460 -16.93 -5.49 39.89
C CYS A 460 -15.65 -6.15 40.45
N SER A 461 -14.54 -6.24 39.69
CA SER A 461 -13.32 -6.95 40.13
C SER A 461 -12.16 -6.03 40.56
N THR A 462 -12.47 -4.91 41.22
CA THR A 462 -11.49 -4.07 41.95
C THR A 462 -11.49 -4.29 43.46
N GLN A 463 -11.66 -5.54 43.94
CA GLN A 463 -11.29 -5.91 45.31
C GLN A 463 -10.71 -7.34 45.38
N PRO A 464 -9.70 -7.59 46.23
CA PRO A 464 -9.14 -8.92 46.43
C PRO A 464 -9.98 -9.70 47.45
N SER A 465 -10.29 -10.97 47.17
CA SER A 465 -10.11 -12.14 48.07
C SER A 465 -11.22 -13.23 48.05
N VAL A 466 -10.74 -14.46 48.30
CA VAL A 466 -11.34 -15.69 48.87
C VAL A 466 -12.11 -16.69 47.96
N ALA A 467 -11.87 -17.97 48.30
CA ALA A 467 -12.08 -19.27 47.65
C ALA A 467 -13.54 -19.72 47.37
N PRO A 468 -13.77 -20.79 46.57
CA PRO A 468 -15.06 -21.07 45.94
C PRO A 468 -15.95 -22.02 46.76
N LYS A 469 -17.28 -21.84 46.64
CA LYS A 469 -18.29 -22.87 46.95
C LYS A 469 -19.32 -23.03 45.82
N THR A 470 -19.28 -24.24 45.26
CA THR A 470 -20.34 -25.13 44.73
C THR A 470 -21.74 -24.62 44.36
N VAL A 471 -22.08 -24.92 43.08
CA VAL A 471 -23.24 -25.72 42.58
C VAL A 471 -24.63 -25.07 42.61
N LEU A 472 -25.23 -24.88 41.43
CA LEU A 472 -26.48 -25.55 40.98
C LEU A 472 -26.85 -25.10 39.55
N ALA A 473 -27.21 -26.07 38.70
CA ALA A 473 -27.80 -25.85 37.37
C ALA A 473 -29.33 -25.72 37.46
N PRO A 474 -29.96 -25.05 36.49
CA PRO A 474 -31.12 -25.63 35.80
C PRO A 474 -30.99 -25.45 34.26
N GLN A 475 -31.01 -26.54 33.48
CA GLN A 475 -32.16 -27.20 32.85
C GLN A 475 -32.90 -26.35 31.77
N PRO A 476 -33.16 -26.91 30.57
CA PRO A 476 -33.58 -26.19 29.37
C PRO A 476 -35.10 -26.24 29.15
N ARG A 477 -35.64 -25.30 28.35
CA ARG A 477 -36.85 -25.41 27.51
C ARG A 477 -37.19 -24.06 26.86
N PRO A 478 -38.04 -23.96 25.82
CA PRO A 478 -38.33 -24.92 24.75
C PRO A 478 -38.19 -24.28 23.34
N VAL A 479 -38.15 -25.16 22.35
CA VAL A 479 -38.28 -24.86 20.92
C VAL A 479 -39.70 -24.35 20.63
N ILE A 480 -39.82 -23.23 19.93
CA ILE A 480 -41.04 -22.83 19.22
C ILE A 480 -40.72 -22.93 17.73
N VAL A 481 -41.44 -23.85 17.09
CA VAL A 481 -41.59 -23.98 15.65
C VAL A 481 -42.65 -22.97 15.24
N ASP A 482 -42.38 -22.13 14.25
CA ASP A 482 -43.47 -21.63 13.41
C ASP A 482 -43.04 -21.48 11.96
N ASN A 483 -44.06 -21.53 11.12
CA ASN A 483 -44.06 -22.08 9.79
C ASN A 483 -43.76 -21.01 8.73
N GLY A 484 -42.90 -21.41 7.80
CA GLY A 484 -43.05 -21.21 6.36
C GLY A 484 -43.54 -19.86 5.85
N GLU A 485 -42.63 -19.12 5.22
CA GLU A 485 -42.90 -18.58 3.88
C GLU A 485 -41.59 -18.48 3.09
N SER A 486 -41.59 -19.16 1.95
CA SER A 486 -40.45 -19.26 1.05
C SER A 486 -40.24 -17.98 0.25
N SER A 487 -39.04 -17.41 0.28
CA SER A 487 -38.55 -16.62 -0.86
C SER A 487 -37.16 -17.09 -1.25
N ARG A 488 -37.11 -17.75 -2.41
CA ARG A 488 -35.90 -18.16 -3.11
C ARG A 488 -35.19 -16.89 -3.57
N TYR A 489 -33.94 -16.69 -3.15
CA TYR A 489 -33.05 -15.77 -3.84
C TYR A 489 -32.72 -16.37 -5.21
N TRP A 490 -33.45 -15.92 -6.23
CA TRP A 490 -33.01 -16.03 -7.61
C TRP A 490 -31.84 -15.06 -7.79
N VAL A 491 -30.64 -15.62 -7.98
CA VAL A 491 -29.54 -14.87 -8.60
C VAL A 491 -29.84 -14.87 -10.09
N ASP A 492 -30.41 -13.76 -10.56
CA ASP A 492 -30.55 -13.48 -11.99
C ASP A 492 -29.15 -13.19 -12.57
N PRO A 493 -28.64 -13.99 -13.52
CA PRO A 493 -27.34 -13.77 -14.16
C PRO A 493 -27.29 -12.57 -15.12
N THR A 494 -28.39 -11.84 -15.33
CA THR A 494 -28.49 -10.77 -16.34
C THR A 494 -28.35 -9.34 -15.81
N ASN A 495 -28.18 -9.16 -14.50
CA ASN A 495 -28.08 -7.81 -13.91
C ASN A 495 -26.65 -7.25 -14.00
N HIS A 496 -26.23 -6.87 -15.20
CA HIS A 496 -25.04 -6.04 -15.41
C HIS A 496 -25.17 -4.76 -14.58
N MET A 497 -24.20 -4.48 -13.70
CA MET A 497 -24.10 -3.23 -12.93
C MET A 497 -24.34 -2.01 -13.84
N ARG A 498 -25.55 -1.45 -13.80
CA ARG A 498 -25.83 -0.15 -14.40
C ARG A 498 -25.33 0.93 -13.46
N LEU A 499 -24.63 1.93 -13.99
CA LEU A 499 -24.38 3.19 -13.27
C LEU A 499 -25.70 3.69 -12.67
N PRO A 500 -25.70 4.29 -11.46
CA PRO A 500 -26.89 4.93 -10.91
C PRO A 500 -27.52 5.86 -11.94
N LYS A 501 -28.87 5.90 -12.01
CA LYS A 501 -29.60 6.60 -13.07
C LYS A 501 -29.18 8.07 -13.23
N SER A 502 -28.87 8.77 -12.14
CA SER A 502 -28.35 10.15 -12.14
C SER A 502 -26.98 10.28 -12.80
N LEU A 503 -26.05 9.38 -12.46
CA LEU A 503 -24.71 9.35 -13.04
C LEU A 503 -24.76 8.97 -14.52
N ALA A 504 -25.58 7.99 -14.87
CA ALA A 504 -25.86 7.63 -16.26
C ALA A 504 -26.49 8.81 -17.03
N ALA A 505 -27.51 9.46 -16.48
CA ALA A 505 -28.16 10.60 -17.10
C ALA A 505 -27.18 11.76 -17.34
N ALA A 506 -26.30 12.06 -16.38
CA ALA A 506 -25.31 13.13 -16.53
C ALA A 506 -24.29 12.84 -17.65
N LEU A 507 -23.85 11.58 -17.77
CA LEU A 507 -22.80 11.16 -18.71
C LEU A 507 -23.31 10.75 -20.10
N TYR A 508 -24.60 10.44 -20.24
CA TYR A 508 -25.21 9.97 -21.49
C TYR A 508 -26.19 10.95 -22.15
N GLN A 509 -26.78 11.93 -21.42
CA GLN A 509 -27.75 12.88 -22.02
C GLN A 509 -27.10 14.02 -22.84
N THR A 510 -25.82 14.31 -22.65
CA THR A 510 -25.10 15.39 -23.35
C THR A 510 -25.03 15.20 -24.87
N GLN A 511 -25.26 14.00 -25.40
CA GLN A 511 -25.35 13.77 -26.85
C GLN A 511 -26.74 14.03 -27.45
N ASN A 512 -27.82 14.05 -26.65
CA ASN A 512 -29.14 14.50 -27.13
C ASN A 512 -29.34 16.02 -27.01
N THR A 513 -28.40 16.71 -26.35
CA THR A 513 -28.44 18.17 -26.09
C THR A 513 -27.34 18.96 -26.80
N GLN A 514 -26.43 18.31 -27.55
CA GLN A 514 -25.77 19.00 -28.65
C GLN A 514 -26.87 19.46 -29.60
N SER A 515 -27.09 20.77 -29.56
CA SER A 515 -28.08 21.54 -30.29
C SER A 515 -28.55 20.84 -31.57
N LYS A 516 -29.87 20.68 -31.71
CA LYS A 516 -30.53 20.75 -33.02
C LYS A 516 -30.12 22.08 -33.66
N ARG A 517 -28.88 22.21 -34.13
CA ARG A 517 -28.49 23.25 -35.06
C ARG A 517 -29.37 22.98 -36.27
N SER A 518 -30.19 23.96 -36.60
CA SER A 518 -30.99 23.96 -37.82
C SER A 518 -30.13 23.44 -38.96
N ILE A 519 -30.50 22.31 -39.53
CA ILE A 519 -29.83 21.70 -40.68
C ILE A 519 -30.10 22.62 -41.87
N GLY A 520 -29.32 23.69 -41.98
CA GLY A 520 -29.05 24.31 -43.27
C GLY A 520 -28.27 23.31 -44.12
N ASN A 521 -28.37 23.42 -45.45
CA ASN A 521 -27.64 22.64 -46.45
C ASN A 521 -26.10 22.73 -46.27
N MET A 522 -25.55 22.12 -45.23
CA MET A 522 -24.10 21.93 -45.08
C MET A 522 -23.68 20.71 -45.88
N GLU A 523 -22.70 20.89 -46.75
CA GLU A 523 -22.09 19.81 -47.52
C GLU A 523 -21.67 18.65 -46.60
N LYS A 524 -21.87 17.41 -47.07
CA LYS A 524 -21.44 16.23 -46.31
C LYS A 524 -19.91 16.19 -46.25
N PRO A 525 -19.29 16.00 -45.07
CA PRO A 525 -17.85 15.87 -44.99
C PRO A 525 -17.39 14.62 -45.73
N SER A 526 -16.31 14.75 -46.51
CA SER A 526 -15.68 13.63 -47.20
C SER A 526 -14.71 12.89 -46.28
N PHE A 527 -14.75 11.57 -46.29
CA PHE A 527 -13.77 10.69 -45.66
C PHE A 527 -13.50 9.48 -46.56
N GLN A 528 -12.44 9.58 -47.37
CA GLN A 528 -12.02 8.55 -48.33
C GLN A 528 -10.52 8.26 -48.17
N PRO A 529 -10.09 7.66 -47.04
CA PRO A 529 -8.69 7.28 -46.86
C PRO A 529 -8.33 6.16 -47.83
N LYS A 530 -7.08 6.13 -48.32
CA LYS A 530 -6.53 4.97 -49.04
C LYS A 530 -5.87 4.00 -48.07
N LYS A 531 -5.30 4.51 -46.98
CA LYS A 531 -4.55 3.74 -45.98
C LYS A 531 -5.02 4.05 -44.56
N VAL A 532 -5.31 3.02 -43.79
CA VAL A 532 -5.73 3.11 -42.39
C VAL A 532 -4.80 2.30 -41.48
N LEU A 533 -4.25 2.94 -40.46
CA LEU A 533 -3.52 2.25 -39.40
C LEU A 533 -4.48 1.91 -38.26
N ILE A 534 -4.58 0.65 -37.88
CA ILE A 534 -5.42 0.19 -36.77
C ILE A 534 -4.52 -0.08 -35.56
N LEU A 535 -4.65 0.71 -34.50
CA LEU A 535 -4.04 0.46 -33.20
C LEU A 535 -4.97 -0.42 -32.35
N SER A 536 -4.57 -1.66 -32.11
CA SER A 536 -5.28 -2.60 -31.25
C SER A 536 -4.85 -2.49 -29.78
N LYS A 537 -5.82 -2.60 -28.87
CA LYS A 537 -5.51 -2.79 -27.44
C LYS A 537 -4.79 -4.13 -27.20
N LEU A 538 -4.00 -4.19 -26.13
CA LEU A 538 -3.56 -5.46 -25.54
C LEU A 538 -4.68 -5.95 -24.62
N THR A 539 -5.26 -7.12 -24.89
CA THR A 539 -6.31 -7.63 -23.98
C THR A 539 -5.69 -8.11 -22.67
N ARG A 540 -6.47 -8.09 -21.58
CA ARG A 540 -5.99 -8.63 -20.31
C ARG A 540 -5.64 -10.12 -20.41
N TYR A 541 -6.38 -10.88 -21.22
CA TYR A 541 -6.06 -12.28 -21.52
C TYR A 541 -4.69 -12.43 -22.20
N GLU A 542 -4.41 -11.65 -23.25
CA GLU A 542 -3.11 -11.66 -23.94
C GLU A 542 -1.96 -11.24 -23.01
N PHE A 543 -2.20 -10.24 -22.16
CA PHE A 543 -1.24 -9.82 -21.14
C PHE A 543 -0.91 -10.98 -20.17
N GLU A 544 -1.92 -11.64 -19.60
CA GLU A 544 -1.70 -12.75 -18.67
C GLU A 544 -1.00 -13.93 -19.37
N LYS A 545 -1.36 -14.27 -20.63
CA LYS A 545 -0.63 -15.27 -21.42
C LYS A 545 0.84 -14.91 -21.63
N LYS A 546 1.15 -13.63 -21.85
CA LYS A 546 2.53 -13.15 -22.02
C LYS A 546 3.33 -13.14 -20.72
N VAL A 547 2.70 -12.87 -19.59
CA VAL A 547 3.36 -12.88 -18.28
C VAL A 547 3.65 -14.32 -17.83
N HIS A 548 2.75 -15.26 -18.12
CA HIS A 548 2.88 -16.68 -17.76
C HIS A 548 3.28 -17.51 -18.99
N LYS A 549 4.42 -17.18 -19.61
CA LYS A 549 4.95 -17.95 -20.76
C LYS A 549 5.15 -19.42 -20.35
N GLY A 550 4.69 -20.34 -21.19
CA GLY A 550 4.85 -21.79 -20.98
C GLY A 550 3.72 -22.47 -20.19
N CYS A 551 2.74 -21.71 -19.70
CA CYS A 551 1.52 -22.29 -19.12
C CYS A 551 0.50 -22.64 -20.20
N ASP A 552 -0.16 -23.79 -20.04
CA ASP A 552 -1.36 -24.12 -20.82
C ASP A 552 -2.60 -23.35 -20.33
N ASP A 553 -3.71 -23.47 -21.06
CA ASP A 553 -4.95 -22.74 -20.77
C ASP A 553 -5.58 -23.13 -19.42
N ASP A 554 -5.43 -24.38 -18.96
CA ASP A 554 -5.98 -24.87 -17.69
C ASP A 554 -5.15 -24.39 -16.50
N GLN A 555 -3.83 -24.38 -16.65
CA GLN A 555 -2.89 -23.80 -15.70
C GLN A 555 -3.12 -22.29 -15.57
N LEU A 556 -3.28 -21.58 -16.70
CA LEU A 556 -3.59 -20.17 -16.70
C LEU A 556 -4.94 -19.89 -16.03
N ALA A 557 -5.97 -20.70 -16.31
CA ALA A 557 -7.26 -20.58 -15.66
C ALA A 557 -7.17 -20.72 -14.14
N THR A 558 -6.35 -21.66 -13.67
CA THR A 558 -6.10 -21.90 -12.24
C THR A 558 -5.38 -20.71 -11.59
N ILE A 559 -4.33 -20.18 -12.23
CA ILE A 559 -3.58 -19.00 -11.74
C ILE A 559 -4.49 -17.79 -11.62
N LEU A 560 -5.32 -17.52 -12.65
CA LEU A 560 -6.22 -16.37 -12.65
C LEU A 560 -7.32 -16.52 -11.61
N LYS A 561 -7.89 -17.71 -11.44
CA LYS A 561 -8.92 -17.99 -10.43
C LYS A 561 -8.40 -17.74 -9.02
N LYS A 562 -7.16 -18.16 -8.71
CA LYS A 562 -6.49 -17.89 -7.42
C LYS A 562 -6.31 -16.39 -7.13
N ARG A 563 -6.17 -15.56 -8.17
CA ARG A 563 -6.08 -14.10 -8.08
C ARG A 563 -7.45 -13.39 -8.09
N GLY A 564 -8.54 -14.14 -8.04
CA GLY A 564 -9.91 -13.59 -8.12
C GLY A 564 -10.32 -13.14 -9.53
N SER A 565 -9.62 -13.58 -10.57
CA SER A 565 -9.93 -13.28 -11.97
C SER A 565 -10.63 -14.45 -12.67
N ASP A 566 -11.67 -14.15 -13.44
CA ASP A 566 -12.42 -15.14 -14.23
C ASP A 566 -11.78 -15.33 -15.61
N TYR A 567 -11.11 -16.47 -15.80
CA TYR A 567 -10.47 -16.85 -17.06
C TYR A 567 -11.44 -16.89 -18.25
N ASN A 568 -12.60 -17.53 -18.08
CA ASN A 568 -13.57 -17.70 -19.16
C ASN A 568 -14.13 -16.36 -19.60
N ARG A 569 -14.38 -15.45 -18.65
CA ARG A 569 -14.79 -14.08 -18.95
C ARG A 569 -13.70 -13.32 -19.70
N LEU A 570 -12.42 -13.46 -19.32
CA LEU A 570 -11.30 -12.82 -20.01
C LEU A 570 -11.10 -13.35 -21.44
N LEU A 571 -11.18 -14.67 -21.62
CA LEU A 571 -11.11 -15.32 -22.92
C LEU A 571 -12.27 -14.90 -23.81
N SER A 572 -13.50 -14.87 -23.29
CA SER A 572 -14.68 -14.41 -24.01
C SER A 572 -14.52 -12.96 -24.49
N LYS A 573 -14.10 -12.05 -23.61
CA LYS A 573 -13.80 -10.66 -23.99
C LYS A 573 -12.69 -10.54 -25.04
N HIS A 574 -11.68 -11.39 -24.97
CA HIS A 574 -10.61 -11.43 -25.96
C HIS A 574 -11.12 -11.91 -27.32
N LYS A 575 -11.95 -12.95 -27.38
CA LYS A 575 -12.59 -13.43 -28.60
C LYS A 575 -13.48 -12.36 -29.24
N ILE A 576 -14.31 -11.69 -28.44
CA ILE A 576 -15.14 -10.57 -28.91
C ILE A 576 -14.27 -9.47 -29.51
N HIS A 577 -13.23 -9.04 -28.80
CA HIS A 577 -12.31 -8.01 -29.31
C HIS A 577 -11.69 -8.37 -30.67
N HIS A 578 -11.25 -9.62 -30.85
CA HIS A 578 -10.70 -10.10 -32.13
C HIS A 578 -11.75 -10.22 -33.22
N SER A 579 -12.99 -10.57 -32.88
CA SER A 579 -14.11 -10.53 -33.84
C SER A 579 -14.32 -9.11 -34.39
N TYR A 580 -14.34 -8.10 -33.53
CA TYR A 580 -14.39 -6.69 -33.96
C TYR A 580 -13.25 -6.32 -34.90
N LEU A 581 -12.02 -6.77 -34.63
CA LEU A 581 -10.86 -6.49 -35.49
C LEU A 581 -11.03 -7.12 -36.87
N ASN A 582 -11.46 -8.38 -36.93
CA ASN A 582 -11.72 -9.08 -38.18
C ASN A 582 -12.82 -8.39 -38.99
N THR A 583 -13.92 -8.02 -38.33
CA THR A 583 -15.00 -7.26 -38.97
C THR A 583 -14.50 -5.90 -39.46
N LEU A 584 -13.73 -5.16 -38.65
CA LEU A 584 -13.16 -3.87 -39.04
C LEU A 584 -12.24 -3.98 -40.27
N GLN A 585 -11.31 -4.94 -40.28
CA GLN A 585 -10.38 -5.14 -41.40
C GLN A 585 -11.14 -5.53 -42.68
N ARG A 586 -12.12 -6.44 -42.57
CA ARG A 586 -12.96 -6.86 -43.70
C ARG A 586 -13.77 -5.70 -44.28
N GLU A 587 -14.39 -4.87 -43.45
CA GLU A 587 -15.17 -3.73 -43.94
C GLU A 587 -14.29 -2.64 -44.56
N LEU A 588 -13.05 -2.46 -44.08
CA LEU A 588 -12.06 -1.58 -44.71
C LEU A 588 -11.62 -2.12 -46.07
N GLU A 589 -11.32 -3.42 -46.16
CA GLU A 589 -10.96 -4.10 -47.41
C GLU A 589 -12.09 -4.04 -48.45
N ASN A 590 -13.33 -4.29 -48.03
CA ASN A 590 -14.52 -4.15 -48.87
C ASN A 590 -14.71 -2.71 -49.42
N ALA A 591 -14.24 -1.71 -48.69
CA ALA A 591 -14.25 -0.31 -49.11
C ALA A 591 -13.03 0.07 -49.97
N GLY A 592 -12.14 -0.88 -50.29
CA GLY A 592 -10.92 -0.65 -51.07
C GLY A 592 -9.82 0.07 -50.29
N ILE A 593 -9.84 -0.01 -48.95
CA ILE A 593 -8.91 0.70 -48.06
C ILE A 593 -7.86 -0.28 -47.54
N GLU A 594 -6.59 0.01 -47.80
CA GLU A 594 -5.46 -0.77 -47.26
C GLU A 594 -5.36 -0.54 -45.74
N SER A 595 -5.30 -1.61 -44.96
CA SER A 595 -5.20 -1.50 -43.50
C SER A 595 -3.99 -2.22 -42.91
N ARG A 596 -3.36 -1.62 -41.90
CA ARG A 596 -2.28 -2.24 -41.11
C ARG A 596 -2.70 -2.32 -39.66
N LEU A 597 -2.70 -3.53 -39.09
CA LEU A 597 -2.97 -3.75 -37.68
C LEU A 597 -1.66 -3.72 -36.89
N VAL A 598 -1.56 -2.81 -35.93
CA VAL A 598 -0.42 -2.70 -35.01
C VAL A 598 -0.89 -2.73 -33.57
N ARG A 599 0.01 -3.16 -32.69
CA ARG A 599 -0.12 -3.05 -31.23
C ARG A 599 0.79 -1.93 -30.73
N ARG A 600 0.81 -1.69 -29.41
CA ARG A 600 1.59 -0.61 -28.77
C ARG A 600 3.03 -0.46 -29.31
N PHE A 601 3.83 -1.53 -29.33
CA PHE A 601 5.23 -1.46 -29.79
C PHE A 601 5.36 -1.24 -31.31
N GLY A 602 4.36 -1.64 -32.09
CA GLY A 602 4.31 -1.37 -33.53
C GLY A 602 3.71 -0.01 -33.87
N TYR A 603 3.24 0.77 -32.88
CA TYR A 603 2.69 2.10 -33.08
C TYR A 603 3.82 3.14 -33.12
N THR A 604 4.57 3.14 -34.21
CA THR A 604 5.70 4.06 -34.46
C THR A 604 5.26 5.31 -35.23
N GLN A 605 6.10 6.36 -35.25
CA GLN A 605 5.81 7.55 -36.05
C GLN A 605 5.72 7.19 -37.55
N GLU A 606 6.61 6.33 -38.04
CA GLU A 606 6.60 5.84 -39.42
C GLU A 606 5.29 5.12 -39.78
N ALA A 607 4.74 4.31 -38.87
CA ALA A 607 3.46 3.64 -39.06
C ALA A 607 2.32 4.66 -39.15
N VAL A 608 2.33 5.69 -38.29
CA VAL A 608 1.36 6.78 -38.31
C VAL A 608 1.47 7.57 -39.60
N ASP A 609 2.67 7.89 -40.06
CA ASP A 609 2.94 8.68 -41.26
C ASP A 609 2.49 7.95 -42.54
N TRP A 610 2.62 6.62 -42.57
CA TRP A 610 2.15 5.77 -43.67
C TRP A 610 0.63 5.85 -43.92
N ALA A 611 -0.18 6.08 -42.88
CA ALA A 611 -1.63 6.06 -42.99
C ALA A 611 -2.27 7.45 -43.18
N ASP A 612 -3.38 7.50 -43.89
CA ASP A 612 -4.22 8.70 -44.04
C ASP A 612 -5.07 8.95 -42.80
N ALA A 613 -5.39 7.89 -42.05
CA ALA A 613 -6.17 7.91 -40.82
C ALA A 613 -5.71 6.84 -39.82
N VAL A 614 -5.86 7.13 -38.53
CA VAL A 614 -5.58 6.17 -37.44
C VAL A 614 -6.88 5.75 -36.78
N PHE A 615 -7.09 4.44 -36.68
CA PHE A 615 -8.23 3.83 -36.01
C PHE A 615 -7.74 3.22 -34.70
N SER A 616 -8.35 3.58 -33.56
CA SER A 616 -8.07 2.88 -32.31
C SER A 616 -9.14 1.83 -32.04
N ALA A 617 -8.77 0.56 -31.95
CA ALA A 617 -9.66 -0.55 -31.63
C ALA A 617 -9.49 -0.92 -30.15
N GLY A 618 -10.34 -0.37 -29.29
CA GLY A 618 -10.20 -0.49 -27.84
C GLY A 618 -11.10 0.49 -27.08
N GLY A 619 -10.83 0.68 -25.79
CA GLY A 619 -11.51 1.71 -25.00
C GLY A 619 -10.84 3.08 -25.10
N ASP A 620 -11.23 3.99 -24.23
CA ASP A 620 -10.70 5.36 -24.18
C ASP A 620 -9.17 5.41 -24.00
N GLY A 621 -8.58 4.50 -23.20
CA GLY A 621 -7.11 4.44 -23.05
C GLY A 621 -6.35 4.08 -24.34
N THR A 622 -6.96 3.27 -25.23
CA THR A 622 -6.36 2.97 -26.55
C THR A 622 -6.47 4.16 -27.49
N PHE A 623 -7.53 4.96 -27.36
CA PHE A 623 -7.68 6.22 -28.08
C PHE A 623 -6.62 7.24 -27.68
N LEU A 624 -6.34 7.41 -26.37
CA LEU A 624 -5.27 8.29 -25.89
C LEU A 624 -3.91 7.91 -26.51
N MET A 625 -3.58 6.62 -26.51
CA MET A 625 -2.36 6.12 -27.16
C MET A 625 -2.34 6.46 -28.66
N ALA A 626 -3.44 6.25 -29.38
CA ALA A 626 -3.51 6.63 -30.79
C ALA A 626 -3.27 8.14 -30.98
N SER A 627 -3.86 8.99 -30.15
CA SER A 627 -3.70 10.44 -30.26
C SER A 627 -2.27 10.94 -30.02
N SER A 628 -1.49 10.23 -29.19
CA SER A 628 -0.17 10.68 -28.70
C SER A 628 0.88 10.94 -29.78
N LYS A 629 0.81 10.23 -30.92
CA LYS A 629 1.76 10.37 -32.05
C LYS A 629 1.20 11.14 -33.24
N VAL A 630 -0.07 11.54 -33.19
CA VAL A 630 -0.71 12.32 -34.26
C VAL A 630 -0.58 13.79 -33.92
N ARG A 631 0.46 14.47 -34.43
CA ARG A 631 0.69 15.89 -34.10
C ARG A 631 -0.12 16.86 -34.96
N THR A 632 -0.43 16.50 -36.20
CA THR A 632 -1.12 17.38 -37.14
C THR A 632 -2.62 17.42 -36.90
N LYS A 633 -3.25 18.59 -37.06
CA LYS A 633 -4.72 18.73 -37.07
C LYS A 633 -5.43 18.09 -38.27
N HIS A 634 -4.68 17.65 -39.29
CA HIS A 634 -5.23 17.14 -40.55
C HIS A 634 -5.33 15.62 -40.61
N LYS A 635 -4.64 14.88 -39.74
CA LYS A 635 -4.73 13.42 -39.70
C LYS A 635 -5.82 13.01 -38.69
N PRO A 636 -6.89 12.35 -39.12
CA PRO A 636 -8.00 12.01 -38.23
C PRO A 636 -7.67 10.79 -37.37
N VAL A 637 -8.10 10.85 -36.11
CA VAL A 637 -8.10 9.71 -35.19
C VAL A 637 -9.54 9.28 -34.91
N ILE A 638 -9.84 8.01 -35.17
CA ILE A 638 -11.19 7.46 -35.09
C ILE A 638 -11.20 6.30 -34.10
N GLY A 639 -11.91 6.46 -32.99
CA GLY A 639 -12.03 5.43 -31.98
C GLY A 639 -13.16 4.46 -32.29
N ILE A 640 -12.92 3.17 -32.13
CA ILE A 640 -13.94 2.10 -32.20
C ILE A 640 -13.93 1.39 -30.85
N ASN A 641 -15.05 1.46 -30.10
CA ASN A 641 -15.13 0.76 -28.82
C ASN A 641 -15.33 -0.74 -29.01
N THR A 642 -14.25 -1.51 -28.86
CA THR A 642 -14.27 -2.98 -28.95
C THR A 642 -14.46 -3.67 -27.59
N ASP A 643 -14.81 -2.92 -26.55
CA ASP A 643 -15.18 -3.44 -25.22
C ASP A 643 -16.30 -2.61 -24.60
N PRO A 644 -17.49 -2.57 -25.21
CA PRO A 644 -18.61 -1.77 -24.74
C PRO A 644 -19.03 -2.11 -23.30
N GLN A 645 -18.76 -3.35 -22.84
CA GLN A 645 -19.01 -3.73 -21.45
C GLN A 645 -17.95 -3.24 -20.46
N GLY A 646 -16.68 -3.15 -20.88
CA GLY A 646 -15.54 -2.80 -20.01
C GLY A 646 -15.11 -1.34 -20.09
N SER A 647 -15.51 -0.60 -21.13
CA SER A 647 -15.14 0.79 -21.37
C SER A 647 -16.38 1.62 -21.70
N GLU A 648 -16.42 2.86 -21.23
CA GLU A 648 -17.46 3.83 -21.62
C GLU A 648 -17.33 4.25 -23.09
N GLY A 649 -16.09 4.49 -23.53
CA GLY A 649 -15.81 4.83 -24.93
C GLY A 649 -16.25 6.24 -25.29
N TYR A 650 -16.06 7.22 -24.40
CA TYR A 650 -16.44 8.63 -24.65
C TYR A 650 -15.73 9.23 -25.88
N MET A 651 -14.55 8.74 -26.22
CA MET A 651 -13.80 9.16 -27.41
C MET A 651 -14.03 8.25 -28.61
N CYS A 652 -14.77 7.15 -28.42
CA CYS A 652 -14.99 6.14 -29.44
C CYS A 652 -16.38 6.24 -30.06
N LEU A 653 -16.45 6.00 -31.37
CA LEU A 653 -17.68 5.62 -32.04
C LEU A 653 -18.23 4.34 -31.43
N MET A 654 -19.53 4.12 -31.65
CA MET A 654 -20.31 3.02 -31.13
C MET A 654 -20.51 3.03 -29.60
N ARG A 655 -19.67 3.69 -28.78
CA ARG A 655 -19.78 3.74 -27.31
C ARG A 655 -20.14 2.38 -26.70
N LYS A 656 -21.42 2.15 -26.38
CA LYS A 656 -21.95 0.93 -25.76
C LYS A 656 -22.63 -0.05 -26.74
N LEU A 657 -22.69 0.29 -28.03
CA LEU A 657 -23.31 -0.53 -29.07
C LEU A 657 -22.50 -1.81 -29.33
N PRO A 658 -23.18 -2.95 -29.60
CA PRO A 658 -22.54 -4.22 -29.94
C PRO A 658 -21.94 -4.27 -31.35
N GLU A 659 -21.25 -5.37 -31.65
CA GLU A 659 -20.43 -5.54 -32.88
C GLU A 659 -21.25 -5.48 -34.16
N GLU A 660 -22.49 -5.97 -34.11
CA GLU A 660 -23.46 -5.95 -35.21
C GLU A 660 -23.68 -4.54 -35.79
N ASN A 661 -23.46 -3.48 -35.00
CA ASN A 661 -23.57 -2.11 -35.46
C ASN A 661 -22.30 -1.58 -36.16
N LEU A 662 -21.17 -2.29 -36.10
CA LEU A 662 -19.88 -1.83 -36.62
C LEU A 662 -19.91 -1.58 -38.12
N ALA A 663 -20.42 -2.54 -38.91
CA ALA A 663 -20.53 -2.39 -40.35
C ALA A 663 -21.42 -1.20 -40.73
N GLY A 664 -22.54 -1.00 -40.01
CA GLY A 664 -23.40 0.16 -40.19
C GLY A 664 -22.72 1.48 -39.83
N ALA A 665 -21.93 1.50 -38.75
CA ALA A 665 -21.15 2.66 -38.33
C ALA A 665 -20.07 3.03 -39.36
N LEU A 666 -19.33 2.06 -39.88
CA LEU A 666 -18.32 2.28 -40.92
C LEU A 666 -18.96 2.76 -42.23
N LYS A 667 -20.11 2.20 -42.62
CA LYS A 667 -20.88 2.72 -43.76
C LYS A 667 -21.28 4.17 -43.53
N LYS A 668 -21.82 4.54 -42.36
CA LYS A 668 -22.13 5.94 -42.06
C LYS A 668 -20.89 6.85 -42.19
N LEU A 669 -19.75 6.39 -41.70
CA LEU A 669 -18.48 7.11 -41.79
C LEU A 669 -18.05 7.33 -43.25
N PHE A 670 -18.04 6.29 -44.10
CA PHE A 670 -17.61 6.39 -45.50
C PHE A 670 -18.59 7.20 -46.38
N HIS A 671 -19.89 7.21 -46.05
CA HIS A 671 -20.90 8.01 -46.75
C HIS A 671 -20.98 9.47 -46.28
N GLY A 672 -20.10 9.91 -45.39
CA GLY A 672 -20.09 11.30 -44.89
C GLY A 672 -21.21 11.63 -43.91
N ASN A 673 -21.82 10.63 -43.27
CA ASN A 673 -22.91 10.82 -42.29
C ASN A 673 -22.33 11.02 -40.87
N PHE A 674 -21.44 12.01 -40.75
CA PHE A 674 -20.76 12.36 -39.51
C PHE A 674 -20.41 13.86 -39.52
N GLU A 675 -19.82 14.36 -38.45
CA GLU A 675 -19.21 15.69 -38.35
C GLU A 675 -17.77 15.59 -37.84
N TRP A 676 -16.90 16.48 -38.32
CA TRP A 676 -15.55 16.62 -37.81
C TRP A 676 -15.58 17.34 -36.46
N LEU A 677 -15.02 16.71 -35.43
CA LEU A 677 -14.84 17.31 -34.11
C LEU A 677 -13.34 17.56 -33.88
N TYR A 678 -12.99 18.81 -33.59
CA TYR A 678 -11.62 19.24 -33.31
C TYR A 678 -11.41 19.36 -31.81
N ARG A 679 -10.82 18.32 -31.21
CA ARG A 679 -10.59 18.28 -29.77
C ARG A 679 -9.37 19.11 -29.41
N GLN A 680 -9.50 19.99 -28.42
CA GLN A 680 -8.36 20.73 -27.90
C GLN A 680 -7.36 19.79 -27.23
N ARG A 681 -6.07 20.15 -27.31
CA ARG A 681 -5.00 19.49 -26.56
C ARG A 681 -4.18 20.53 -25.83
N ILE A 682 -3.72 20.16 -24.65
CA ILE A 682 -2.88 21.01 -23.80
C ILE A 682 -1.46 20.94 -24.33
N ARG A 683 -0.92 22.09 -24.72
CA ARG A 683 0.51 22.32 -24.93
C ARG A 683 1.14 22.71 -23.60
N ILE A 684 2.28 22.10 -23.28
CA ILE A 684 3.00 22.33 -22.03
C ILE A 684 4.39 22.87 -22.35
N THR A 685 4.69 24.06 -21.84
CA THR A 685 6.03 24.66 -21.89
C THR A 685 6.62 24.67 -20.49
N VAL A 686 7.80 24.08 -20.30
CA VAL A 686 8.47 23.98 -19.00
C VAL A 686 9.71 24.87 -18.98
N THR A 687 9.93 25.57 -17.87
CA THR A 687 11.11 26.40 -17.61
C THR A 687 11.79 25.93 -16.32
N GLY A 688 13.10 25.72 -16.30
CA GLY A 688 13.83 25.25 -15.11
C GLY A 688 15.35 25.34 -15.20
N ASP A 689 16.02 25.10 -14.07
CA ASP A 689 17.47 25.28 -13.91
C ASP A 689 18.31 24.10 -14.44
N ASP A 690 17.72 22.91 -14.63
CA ASP A 690 18.41 21.65 -14.99
C ASP A 690 18.00 21.06 -16.36
N GLY A 691 17.36 21.85 -17.23
CA GLY A 691 16.73 21.34 -18.46
C GLY A 691 15.55 20.38 -18.19
N ILE A 692 14.93 19.81 -19.23
CA ILE A 692 13.85 18.82 -19.04
C ILE A 692 14.44 17.46 -18.67
N SER A 693 13.99 16.87 -17.56
CA SER A 693 14.24 15.46 -17.22
C SER A 693 13.63 14.51 -18.26
N ASP A 694 14.29 13.39 -18.56
CA ASP A 694 13.76 12.36 -19.46
C ASP A 694 12.32 11.95 -19.11
N ALA A 695 11.50 11.78 -20.15
CA ALA A 695 10.12 11.35 -20.01
C ALA A 695 10.03 9.94 -19.41
N ILE A 696 9.22 9.77 -18.37
CA ILE A 696 8.98 8.48 -17.72
C ILE A 696 7.67 7.89 -18.26
N GLU A 697 7.75 6.78 -18.99
CA GLU A 697 6.57 6.04 -19.46
C GLU A 697 5.94 5.21 -18.32
N LEU A 698 4.80 5.66 -17.81
CA LEU A 698 4.14 5.07 -16.65
C LEU A 698 3.51 3.70 -16.91
N HIS A 699 3.27 3.36 -18.18
CA HIS A 699 2.65 2.09 -18.57
C HIS A 699 3.65 0.92 -18.67
N ASP A 700 4.96 1.21 -18.82
CA ASP A 700 6.02 0.19 -18.89
C ASP A 700 6.79 0.04 -17.59
N GLN A 701 6.61 1.00 -16.67
CA GLN A 701 7.21 0.98 -15.35
C GLN A 701 6.12 0.80 -14.31
N GLN A 702 6.16 -0.30 -13.56
CA GLN A 702 5.54 -0.28 -12.25
C GLN A 702 6.31 0.74 -11.41
N LEU A 703 5.74 1.93 -11.21
CA LEU A 703 6.35 3.02 -10.42
C LEU A 703 6.67 2.63 -8.97
N ASN A 704 6.27 1.42 -8.55
CA ASN A 704 6.46 0.82 -7.23
C ASN A 704 7.26 -0.50 -7.25
N ARG A 705 8.00 -0.81 -8.32
CA ARG A 705 8.95 -1.94 -8.27
C ARG A 705 10.14 -1.63 -7.35
N ASP A 706 10.47 -0.35 -7.24
CA ASP A 706 11.31 0.21 -6.18
C ASP A 706 10.46 1.01 -5.18
N PRO A 707 10.71 0.89 -3.87
CA PRO A 707 10.09 1.78 -2.90
C PRO A 707 10.44 3.22 -3.26
N SER A 708 9.49 4.16 -3.13
CA SER A 708 9.65 5.62 -3.29
C SER A 708 10.84 6.27 -2.53
N THR A 709 11.57 5.50 -1.72
CA THR A 709 12.87 5.86 -1.14
C THR A 709 14.05 5.74 -2.12
N ALA A 710 13.94 4.97 -3.21
CA ALA A 710 15.01 4.77 -4.20
C ALA A 710 15.21 5.99 -5.15
N ARG A 711 14.21 6.87 -5.28
CA ARG A 711 14.34 8.12 -6.06
C ARG A 711 15.17 9.21 -5.35
N TRP A 712 15.64 8.95 -4.13
CA TRP A 712 16.47 9.89 -3.35
C TRP A 712 17.98 9.70 -3.58
N THR A 713 18.37 8.77 -4.45
CA THR A 713 19.76 8.55 -4.86
C THR A 713 19.91 8.77 -6.37
N ASP A 714 19.62 9.97 -6.85
CA ASP A 714 20.25 10.42 -8.11
C ASP A 714 21.73 10.70 -7.79
N ASN A 715 22.53 9.64 -7.77
CA ASN A 715 23.96 9.75 -8.04
C ASN A 715 24.09 9.66 -9.57
N PRO A 716 24.58 10.69 -10.28
CA PRO A 716 24.74 10.65 -11.72
C PRO A 716 25.95 9.77 -12.05
N ARG A 717 25.74 8.44 -12.04
CA ARG A 717 26.58 7.35 -12.58
C ARG A 717 26.15 6.02 -11.93
N SER A 718 25.14 5.37 -12.49
CA SER A 718 24.99 3.91 -12.40
C SER A 718 24.60 3.38 -13.78
N PRO A 719 25.29 2.35 -14.30
CA PRO A 719 24.97 1.73 -15.55
C PRO A 719 23.72 0.86 -15.37
N ALA A 720 22.78 0.96 -16.32
CA ALA A 720 21.67 0.02 -16.41
C ALA A 720 22.22 -1.41 -16.47
N ARG A 721 21.80 -2.29 -15.55
CA ARG A 721 22.08 -3.72 -15.67
C ARG A 721 21.29 -4.26 -16.86
N GLU A 722 22.06 -4.63 -17.88
CA GLU A 722 21.71 -5.57 -18.93
C GLU A 722 21.25 -6.89 -18.30
N ILE A 723 20.06 -7.35 -18.71
CA ILE A 723 19.53 -8.72 -18.85
C ILE A 723 18.01 -8.56 -18.76
N ASP A 724 17.42 -8.24 -19.92
CA ASP A 724 16.00 -8.44 -20.31
C ASP A 724 15.63 -7.63 -21.59
N VAL A 725 16.63 -7.11 -22.35
CA VAL A 725 16.39 -6.22 -23.50
C VAL A 725 16.91 -6.78 -24.84
N GLU A 726 17.32 -8.05 -24.91
CA GLU A 726 17.95 -8.55 -26.14
C GLU A 726 17.00 -8.91 -27.29
N GLU A 727 15.66 -8.87 -27.10
CA GLU A 727 14.71 -9.23 -28.17
C GLU A 727 13.90 -8.04 -28.73
N CYS A 728 14.17 -6.80 -28.32
CA CYS A 728 13.36 -5.64 -28.77
C CYS A 728 14.14 -4.42 -29.29
N MET A 729 15.48 -4.45 -29.37
CA MET A 729 16.29 -3.27 -29.74
C MET A 729 17.07 -3.35 -31.07
N SER A 730 16.82 -4.32 -31.94
CA SER A 730 17.62 -4.46 -33.17
C SER A 730 17.26 -3.54 -34.34
N LEU A 731 16.34 -2.57 -34.21
CA LEU A 731 15.99 -1.67 -35.32
C LEU A 731 15.60 -0.25 -34.84
N SER A 732 16.57 0.59 -34.48
CA SER A 732 16.42 2.05 -34.45
C SER A 732 17.79 2.75 -34.62
N PRO A 733 17.92 3.79 -35.44
CA PRO A 733 19.21 4.41 -35.77
C PRO A 733 19.76 5.29 -34.62
N PRO A 734 21.09 5.46 -34.49
CA PRO A 734 21.69 6.14 -33.35
C PRO A 734 21.68 7.67 -33.50
N VAL A 735 21.16 8.36 -32.48
CA VAL A 735 21.22 9.83 -32.35
C VAL A 735 22.51 10.22 -31.62
N LYS A 736 23.31 11.08 -32.26
CA LYS A 736 24.64 11.51 -31.81
C LYS A 736 24.57 12.36 -30.52
N LYS A 737 25.21 11.89 -29.43
CA LYS A 737 25.54 12.73 -28.27
C LYS A 737 26.80 13.55 -28.56
N ARG A 738 26.70 14.87 -28.38
CA ARG A 738 27.79 15.85 -28.57
C ARG A 738 28.74 15.77 -27.37
N MET A 739 30.01 15.45 -27.58
CA MET A 739 31.06 15.53 -26.55
C MET A 739 31.50 16.98 -26.37
N ILE A 740 31.57 17.45 -25.13
CA ILE A 740 32.24 18.71 -24.76
C ILE A 740 33.45 18.32 -23.90
N SER A 741 34.62 18.79 -24.28
CA SER A 741 35.91 18.55 -23.63
C SER A 741 36.12 19.44 -22.39
N GLU A 742 36.77 18.87 -21.38
CA GLU A 742 37.18 19.54 -20.14
C GLU A 742 38.34 20.53 -20.37
N SER A 743 38.04 21.75 -20.77
CA SER A 743 38.91 22.91 -20.55
C SER A 743 38.12 24.17 -20.82
N ASP A 744 37.64 24.80 -19.74
CA ASP A 744 37.39 26.25 -19.56
C ASP A 744 36.29 26.48 -18.52
N LYS A 745 36.70 26.64 -17.24
CA LYS A 745 35.80 27.07 -16.17
C LYS A 745 35.76 28.59 -16.12
N VAL A 746 34.78 29.16 -16.82
CA VAL A 746 34.21 30.47 -16.48
C VAL A 746 32.88 30.21 -15.78
N VAL A 747 32.69 30.76 -14.58
CA VAL A 747 31.40 30.70 -13.88
C VAL A 747 30.45 31.64 -14.61
N VAL A 748 29.64 31.09 -15.51
CA VAL A 748 28.53 31.77 -16.17
C VAL A 748 27.25 31.46 -15.36
N PRO A 749 26.35 32.44 -15.13
CA PRO A 749 25.05 32.16 -14.53
C PRO A 749 24.32 31.07 -15.33
N ILE A 750 23.82 30.02 -14.68
CA ILE A 750 23.03 28.98 -15.35
C ILE A 750 21.74 29.65 -15.85
N GLU A 751 21.64 29.85 -17.17
CA GLU A 751 20.42 30.39 -17.78
C GLU A 751 19.29 29.35 -17.65
N LYS A 752 18.10 29.82 -17.28
CA LYS A 752 16.91 28.96 -17.23
C LYS A 752 16.53 28.54 -18.64
N GLU A 753 16.56 27.24 -18.90
CA GLU A 753 16.12 26.70 -20.19
C GLU A 753 14.59 26.62 -20.23
N THR A 754 14.01 27.11 -21.33
CA THR A 754 12.57 27.02 -21.60
C THR A 754 12.35 26.09 -22.78
N VAL A 755 11.53 25.05 -22.61
CA VAL A 755 11.30 24.04 -23.65
C VAL A 755 9.83 23.62 -23.72
N GLU A 756 9.31 23.51 -24.93
CA GLU A 756 8.00 22.92 -25.21
C GLU A 756 8.09 21.39 -25.15
N LEU A 757 7.26 20.76 -24.32
CA LEU A 757 7.26 19.30 -24.22
C LEU A 757 6.82 18.68 -25.55
N PRO A 758 7.45 17.58 -25.98
CA PRO A 758 7.11 16.95 -27.25
C PRO A 758 5.75 16.22 -27.20
N VAL A 759 4.99 16.30 -26.11
CA VAL A 759 3.72 15.58 -25.97
C VAL A 759 2.61 16.55 -25.63
N LEU A 760 1.43 16.29 -26.19
CA LEU A 760 0.24 17.11 -26.00
C LEU A 760 -0.77 16.30 -25.18
N ALA A 761 -1.38 16.91 -24.16
CA ALA A 761 -2.39 16.24 -23.35
C ALA A 761 -3.76 16.34 -24.02
N LEU A 762 -4.42 15.22 -24.31
CA LEU A 762 -5.79 15.23 -24.80
C LEU A 762 -6.81 15.34 -23.67
N ASN A 763 -6.59 14.67 -22.55
CA ASN A 763 -7.47 14.69 -21.40
C ASN A 763 -7.00 15.74 -20.38
N GLU A 764 -5.91 15.44 -19.68
CA GLU A 764 -5.49 16.23 -18.52
C GLU A 764 -3.98 16.19 -18.24
N VAL A 765 -3.50 17.24 -17.58
CA VAL A 765 -2.21 17.32 -16.92
C VAL A 765 -2.46 17.35 -15.40
N PHE A 766 -1.85 16.42 -14.67
CA PHE A 766 -1.81 16.43 -13.22
C PHE A 766 -0.47 16.95 -12.73
N VAL A 767 -0.49 17.85 -11.75
CA VAL A 767 0.70 18.38 -11.08
C VAL A 767 0.62 18.07 -9.60
N GLY A 768 1.64 17.39 -9.07
CA GLY A 768 1.72 17.09 -7.65
C GLY A 768 2.90 16.20 -7.28
N GLU A 769 3.08 16.00 -5.98
CA GLU A 769 4.07 15.07 -5.41
C GLU A 769 3.82 13.63 -5.89
N SER A 770 4.90 12.87 -6.11
CA SER A 770 4.87 11.49 -6.61
C SER A 770 4.11 10.52 -5.68
N LEU A 771 4.14 10.80 -4.38
CA LEU A 771 3.41 10.05 -3.35
C LEU A 771 2.12 10.78 -2.99
N SER A 772 0.98 10.12 -3.19
CA SER A 772 -0.36 10.66 -2.90
C SER A 772 -0.59 11.08 -1.43
N SER A 773 0.27 10.66 -0.50
CA SER A 773 0.22 11.06 0.92
C SER A 773 1.04 12.32 1.23
N ARG A 774 1.77 12.87 0.27
CA ARG A 774 2.51 14.13 0.43
C ARG A 774 1.66 15.30 -0.03
N VAL A 775 1.77 16.39 0.72
CA VAL A 775 1.12 17.65 0.37
C VAL A 775 1.94 18.33 -0.72
N SER A 776 1.31 18.59 -1.86
CA SER A 776 1.91 19.35 -2.95
C SER A 776 1.90 20.83 -2.60
N TYR A 777 3.03 21.49 -2.79
CA TYR A 777 3.17 22.94 -2.65
C TYR A 777 3.59 23.52 -4.00
N TYR A 778 2.84 24.52 -4.47
CA TYR A 778 3.10 25.20 -5.73
C TYR A 778 2.52 26.61 -5.68
N GLU A 779 2.88 27.42 -6.66
CA GLU A 779 2.21 28.66 -6.97
C GLU A 779 1.40 28.47 -8.25
N ILE A 780 0.18 29.01 -8.29
CA ILE A 780 -0.73 28.95 -9.44
C ILE A 780 -1.04 30.37 -9.91
N GLY A 781 -0.87 30.63 -11.21
CA GLY A 781 -1.32 31.84 -11.88
C GLY A 781 -2.35 31.49 -12.95
N LEU A 782 -3.49 32.16 -12.93
CA LEU A 782 -4.53 32.04 -13.94
C LEU A 782 -4.43 33.22 -14.89
N ASN A 783 -4.28 32.96 -16.19
CA ASN A 783 -4.04 33.98 -17.21
C ASN A 783 -2.85 34.90 -16.82
N GLU A 784 -3.04 36.21 -16.95
CA GLU A 784 -2.05 37.24 -16.60
C GLU A 784 -2.10 37.67 -15.13
N GLU A 785 -2.83 36.95 -14.27
CA GLU A 785 -2.91 37.25 -12.83
C GLU A 785 -1.60 36.93 -12.08
N GLN A 786 -1.46 37.54 -10.90
CA GLN A 786 -0.35 37.24 -10.00
C GLN A 786 -0.44 35.80 -9.50
N MET A 787 0.70 35.11 -9.43
CA MET A 787 0.75 33.75 -8.91
C MET A 787 0.44 33.72 -7.40
N LEU A 788 -0.49 32.85 -7.02
CA LEU A 788 -0.90 32.62 -5.63
C LEU A 788 -0.30 31.32 -5.11
N LYS A 789 0.15 31.33 -3.86
CA LYS A 789 0.64 30.13 -3.18
C LYS A 789 -0.53 29.20 -2.84
N GLN A 790 -0.38 27.92 -3.17
CA GLN A 790 -1.36 26.89 -2.89
C GLN A 790 -0.72 25.65 -2.30
N LYS A 791 -1.37 25.06 -1.28
CA LYS A 791 -1.09 23.70 -0.79
C LYS A 791 -2.29 22.79 -0.96
N SER A 792 -2.09 21.59 -1.48
CA SER A 792 -3.19 20.66 -1.79
C SER A 792 -2.67 19.23 -2.03
N SER A 793 -3.55 18.28 -2.33
CA SER A 793 -3.22 16.93 -2.84
C SER A 793 -2.77 16.94 -4.32
N GLY A 794 -2.39 18.10 -4.85
CA GLY A 794 -2.09 18.34 -6.27
C GLY A 794 -3.22 19.08 -7.00
N ILE A 795 -3.00 19.34 -8.29
CA ILE A 795 -3.94 20.04 -9.18
C ILE A 795 -4.07 19.26 -10.49
N THR A 796 -5.28 19.25 -11.04
CA THR A 796 -5.57 18.72 -12.38
C THR A 796 -5.95 19.88 -13.29
N ILE A 797 -5.44 19.88 -14.53
CA ILE A 797 -5.79 20.80 -15.60
C ILE A 797 -6.30 19.96 -16.76
N CYS A 798 -7.51 20.17 -17.27
CA CYS A 798 -8.09 19.34 -18.32
C CYS A 798 -8.71 20.14 -19.47
N THR A 799 -8.81 19.48 -20.63
CA THR A 799 -9.59 19.94 -21.78
C THR A 799 -11.04 19.47 -21.67
N GLY A 800 -11.90 19.85 -22.62
CA GLY A 800 -13.26 19.34 -22.69
C GLY A 800 -13.33 17.82 -22.89
N THR A 801 -12.30 17.19 -23.49
CA THR A 801 -12.24 15.73 -23.58
C THR A 801 -11.96 15.09 -22.21
N GLY A 802 -11.07 15.69 -21.41
CA GLY A 802 -10.79 15.23 -20.03
C GLY A 802 -11.92 15.51 -19.04
N SER A 803 -12.88 16.39 -19.40
CA SER A 803 -14.02 16.73 -18.55
C SER A 803 -14.88 15.53 -18.17
N THR A 804 -14.95 14.48 -19.01
CA THR A 804 -15.67 13.22 -18.72
C THR A 804 -14.83 12.17 -17.98
N SER A 805 -13.57 12.48 -17.67
CA SER A 805 -12.59 11.56 -17.07
C SER A 805 -12.33 11.92 -15.60
N TRP A 806 -11.10 12.25 -15.24
CA TRP A 806 -10.69 12.48 -13.85
C TRP A 806 -11.39 13.72 -13.27
N HIS A 807 -11.52 14.78 -14.06
CA HIS A 807 -12.20 16.03 -13.67
C HIS A 807 -13.64 15.80 -13.19
N PHE A 808 -14.45 15.04 -13.94
CA PHE A 808 -15.80 14.66 -13.50
C PHE A 808 -15.75 13.91 -12.17
N ASN A 809 -14.87 12.91 -12.06
CA ASN A 809 -14.87 11.99 -10.94
C ASN A 809 -14.41 12.62 -9.61
N ILE A 810 -13.55 13.64 -9.64
CA ILE A 810 -13.14 14.36 -8.42
C ILE A 810 -14.13 15.46 -8.02
N ASN A 811 -14.93 15.97 -8.95
CA ASN A 811 -15.85 17.07 -8.69
C ASN A 811 -17.32 16.67 -8.55
N LYS A 812 -17.70 15.45 -8.97
CA LYS A 812 -19.10 15.00 -8.93
C LYS A 812 -19.65 14.93 -7.52
N LEU A 813 -20.94 15.25 -7.39
CA LEU A 813 -21.71 14.99 -6.20
C LEU A 813 -22.36 13.61 -6.27
N THR A 814 -22.59 13.04 -5.09
CA THR A 814 -23.45 11.86 -4.93
C THR A 814 -24.86 12.31 -4.57
N GLU A 815 -25.87 11.47 -4.83
CA GLU A 815 -27.24 11.72 -4.40
C GLU A 815 -27.32 11.94 -2.88
N GLN A 816 -26.50 11.22 -2.10
CA GLN A 816 -26.37 11.41 -0.66
C GLN A 816 -25.93 12.83 -0.30
N CYS A 817 -24.87 13.35 -0.95
CA CYS A 817 -24.40 14.71 -0.68
C CYS A 817 -25.46 15.77 -0.99
N VAL A 818 -26.20 15.60 -2.09
CA VAL A 818 -27.28 16.52 -2.47
C VAL A 818 -28.43 16.45 -1.47
N GLN A 819 -28.84 15.25 -1.06
CA GLN A 819 -29.86 15.04 -0.05
C GLN A 819 -29.50 15.70 1.29
N ASP A 820 -28.26 15.52 1.76
CA ASP A 820 -27.80 16.10 3.02
C ASP A 820 -27.79 17.63 2.96
N LEU A 821 -27.31 18.22 1.84
CA LEU A 821 -27.34 19.67 1.65
C LEU A 821 -28.76 20.22 1.59
N MET A 822 -29.66 19.59 0.83
CA MET A 822 -31.07 20.02 0.75
C MET A 822 -31.74 19.97 2.12
N LYS A 823 -31.45 18.94 2.92
CA LYS A 823 -31.94 18.81 4.29
C LYS A 823 -31.45 19.96 5.18
N ILE A 824 -30.15 20.28 5.12
CA ILE A 824 -29.57 21.40 5.87
C ILE A 824 -30.22 22.73 5.46
N VAL A 825 -30.46 22.96 4.17
CA VAL A 825 -31.12 24.18 3.69
C VAL A 825 -32.57 24.26 4.14
N ALA A 826 -33.32 23.15 4.09
CA ALA A 826 -34.68 23.06 4.61
C ALA A 826 -34.74 23.46 6.10
N GLU A 827 -33.84 22.89 6.91
CA GLU A 827 -33.78 23.14 8.35
C GLU A 827 -33.30 24.56 8.68
N HIS A 828 -32.23 25.04 8.04
CA HIS A 828 -31.64 26.34 8.36
C HIS A 828 -32.49 27.53 7.90
N CYS A 829 -33.12 27.42 6.74
CA CYS A 829 -33.95 28.49 6.18
C CYS A 829 -35.42 28.40 6.63
N ASN A 830 -35.79 27.41 7.46
CA ASN A 830 -37.18 27.09 7.82
C ASN A 830 -38.09 26.92 6.58
N LEU A 831 -37.61 26.19 5.57
CA LEU A 831 -38.32 25.92 4.32
C LEU A 831 -38.65 24.42 4.20
N PRO A 832 -39.67 23.92 4.92
CA PRO A 832 -40.03 22.49 4.91
C PRO A 832 -40.50 21.98 3.54
N GLN A 833 -40.85 22.88 2.62
CA GLN A 833 -41.23 22.57 1.25
C GLN A 833 -40.08 22.08 0.37
N ILE A 834 -38.82 22.22 0.79
CA ILE A 834 -37.69 21.71 0.02
C ILE A 834 -37.72 20.17 0.08
N PRO A 835 -37.86 19.47 -1.07
CA PRO A 835 -38.17 18.04 -1.11
C PRO A 835 -36.91 17.18 -0.94
N HIS A 836 -36.24 17.31 0.20
CA HIS A 836 -34.99 16.61 0.50
C HIS A 836 -35.16 15.08 0.65
N ALA A 837 -36.37 14.58 0.91
CA ALA A 837 -36.67 13.16 0.95
C ALA A 837 -37.15 12.60 -0.41
N ASP A 838 -37.42 13.46 -1.39
CA ASP A 838 -37.83 13.02 -2.73
C ASP A 838 -36.62 12.58 -3.54
N LYS A 839 -36.52 11.27 -3.77
CA LYS A 839 -35.43 10.66 -4.54
C LYS A 839 -35.35 11.19 -5.97
N ASN A 840 -36.46 11.55 -6.60
CA ASN A 840 -36.45 12.07 -7.97
C ASN A 840 -35.87 13.48 -8.00
N ALA A 841 -36.31 14.37 -7.10
CA ALA A 841 -35.78 15.72 -6.99
C ALA A 841 -34.27 15.72 -6.67
N VAL A 842 -33.84 14.87 -5.72
CA VAL A 842 -32.40 14.70 -5.39
C VAL A 842 -31.62 14.20 -6.60
N SER A 843 -32.13 13.20 -7.31
CA SER A 843 -31.48 12.62 -8.49
C SER A 843 -31.38 13.64 -9.64
N GLU A 844 -32.42 14.45 -9.85
CA GLU A 844 -32.46 15.50 -10.86
C GLU A 844 -31.46 16.62 -10.56
N ILE A 845 -31.42 17.12 -9.32
CA ILE A 845 -30.46 18.15 -8.89
C ILE A 845 -29.02 17.63 -9.00
N CYS A 846 -28.77 16.40 -8.54
CA CYS A 846 -27.47 15.73 -8.65
C CYS A 846 -27.03 15.62 -10.11
N THR A 847 -27.95 15.19 -10.99
CA THR A 847 -27.71 15.10 -12.43
C THR A 847 -27.38 16.46 -13.03
N LYS A 848 -28.20 17.48 -12.73
CA LYS A 848 -28.04 18.84 -13.24
C LYS A 848 -26.73 19.49 -12.79
N PHE A 849 -26.29 19.23 -11.56
CA PHE A 849 -24.98 19.68 -11.08
C PHE A 849 -23.84 18.95 -11.82
N ASN A 850 -23.89 17.62 -11.85
CA ASN A 850 -22.83 16.81 -12.46
C ASN A 850 -22.69 17.07 -13.98
N GLN A 851 -23.78 17.40 -14.68
CA GLN A 851 -23.75 17.81 -16.08
C GLN A 851 -22.95 19.09 -16.32
N GLN A 852 -22.90 20.02 -15.35
CA GLN A 852 -22.13 21.26 -15.48
C GLN A 852 -20.61 21.06 -15.42
N LEU A 853 -20.16 19.88 -14.96
CA LEU A 853 -18.74 19.52 -14.92
C LEU A 853 -18.21 19.09 -16.29
N ILE A 854 -19.10 18.75 -17.22
CA ILE A 854 -18.77 18.28 -18.56
C ILE A 854 -18.91 19.47 -19.52
N PHE A 855 -17.90 19.70 -20.35
CA PHE A 855 -17.90 20.81 -21.30
C PHE A 855 -17.34 20.37 -22.66
N ASP A 856 -17.64 21.15 -23.69
CA ASP A 856 -17.40 20.73 -25.07
C ASP A 856 -15.90 20.50 -25.37
N PRO A 857 -15.55 19.40 -26.08
CA PRO A 857 -14.17 19.07 -26.43
C PRO A 857 -13.43 20.11 -27.30
N ASP A 858 -14.16 20.98 -28.00
CA ASP A 858 -13.62 22.04 -28.85
C ASP A 858 -13.43 23.37 -28.10
N ARG A 859 -13.91 23.47 -26.85
CA ARG A 859 -13.77 24.66 -26.01
C ARG A 859 -12.30 24.96 -25.73
N ARG A 860 -11.87 26.19 -26.02
CA ARG A 860 -10.47 26.64 -25.88
C ARG A 860 -10.00 26.86 -24.44
N GLN A 861 -10.91 27.03 -23.49
CA GLN A 861 -10.55 27.21 -22.09
C GLN A 861 -10.19 25.88 -21.42
N LEU A 862 -9.16 25.92 -20.59
CA LEU A 862 -8.74 24.84 -19.71
C LEU A 862 -9.53 24.90 -18.40
N ALA A 863 -10.01 23.76 -17.92
CA ALA A 863 -10.58 23.66 -16.58
C ALA A 863 -9.50 23.22 -15.59
N PHE A 864 -9.42 23.86 -14.43
CA PHE A 864 -8.56 23.39 -13.34
C PHE A 864 -9.37 22.86 -12.16
N SER A 865 -8.77 21.98 -11.37
CA SER A 865 -9.31 21.52 -10.09
C SER A 865 -8.19 21.24 -9.09
N VAL A 866 -8.15 22.04 -8.04
CA VAL A 866 -7.28 21.89 -6.87
C VAL A 866 -7.86 20.81 -5.98
N ARG A 867 -7.10 19.73 -5.75
CA ARG A 867 -7.56 18.59 -4.95
C ARG A 867 -7.29 18.81 -3.47
N ASP A 868 -8.32 18.78 -2.65
CA ASP A 868 -8.21 18.93 -1.18
C ASP A 868 -7.41 20.19 -0.78
N PRO A 869 -7.84 21.40 -1.18
CA PRO A 869 -7.09 22.63 -0.90
C PRO A 869 -6.96 22.87 0.61
N ILE A 870 -5.78 23.33 1.03
CA ILE A 870 -5.49 23.74 2.40
C ILE A 870 -5.50 25.27 2.45
N PHE A 871 -6.37 25.84 3.29
CA PHE A 871 -6.49 27.28 3.49
C PHE A 871 -6.04 27.70 4.90
N ASN A 872 -5.26 28.77 5.00
CA ASN A 872 -4.86 29.43 6.25
C ASN A 872 -4.27 30.83 5.95
N ALA A 873 -3.69 31.51 6.94
CA ALA A 873 -3.10 32.84 6.77
C ALA A 873 -2.03 32.94 5.65
N THR A 874 -1.39 31.83 5.30
CA THR A 874 -0.37 31.76 4.25
C THR A 874 -0.94 31.34 2.89
N PHE A 875 -2.04 30.58 2.88
CA PHE A 875 -2.71 30.07 1.68
C PHE A 875 -4.17 30.57 1.69
N PRO A 876 -4.45 31.73 1.08
CA PRO A 876 -5.78 32.33 1.15
C PRO A 876 -6.84 31.42 0.49
N PRO A 877 -8.11 31.51 0.91
CA PRO A 877 -9.20 30.84 0.22
C PRO A 877 -9.25 31.27 -1.25
N THR A 878 -9.19 30.29 -2.16
CA THR A 878 -9.37 30.47 -3.59
C THR A 878 -10.43 29.50 -4.10
N ASP A 879 -10.99 29.78 -5.27
CA ASP A 879 -11.89 28.83 -5.90
C ASP A 879 -11.13 27.52 -6.20
N PRO A 880 -11.64 26.37 -5.75
CA PRO A 880 -10.97 25.09 -5.93
C PRO A 880 -11.04 24.59 -7.37
N ARG A 881 -11.86 25.21 -8.22
CA ARG A 881 -12.02 24.86 -9.64
C ARG A 881 -12.47 26.08 -10.42
N GLY A 882 -12.14 26.11 -11.71
CA GLY A 882 -12.52 27.20 -12.59
C GLY A 882 -12.00 26.98 -14.01
N PHE A 883 -12.12 28.01 -14.84
CA PHE A 883 -11.65 28.03 -16.22
C PHE A 883 -10.60 29.13 -16.41
N ALA A 884 -9.62 28.88 -17.28
CA ALA A 884 -8.64 29.86 -17.71
C ALA A 884 -8.20 29.57 -19.15
N ASP A 885 -7.77 30.59 -19.88
CA ASP A 885 -7.18 30.43 -21.21
C ASP A 885 -5.73 29.93 -21.12
N LYS A 886 -5.03 30.34 -20.05
CA LYS A 886 -3.64 29.98 -19.76
C LYS A 886 -3.46 29.71 -18.28
N ILE A 887 -2.76 28.64 -17.92
CA ILE A 887 -2.48 28.30 -16.52
C ILE A 887 -0.98 28.15 -16.33
N ARG A 888 -0.44 28.88 -15.36
CA ARG A 888 0.96 28.82 -14.94
C ARG A 888 1.04 28.13 -13.59
N ILE A 889 1.88 27.11 -13.49
CA ILE A 889 2.19 26.46 -12.21
C ILE A 889 3.68 26.56 -11.99
N LYS A 890 4.07 27.00 -10.79
CA LYS A 890 5.47 26.98 -10.35
C LYS A 890 5.60 26.04 -9.19
N SER A 891 6.41 25.00 -9.36
CA SER A 891 6.58 23.98 -8.34
C SER A 891 7.34 24.54 -7.15
N ARG A 892 6.88 24.14 -5.96
CA ARG A 892 7.61 24.23 -4.68
C ARG A 892 7.77 22.84 -4.04
N GLY A 893 7.51 21.78 -4.82
CA GLY A 893 7.61 20.38 -4.40
C GLY A 893 9.03 19.84 -4.59
N TYR A 894 9.38 18.78 -3.87
CA TYR A 894 10.74 18.21 -3.92
C TYR A 894 10.81 16.92 -4.75
N ASP A 895 9.68 16.27 -4.94
CA ASP A 895 9.52 15.03 -5.72
C ASP A 895 8.20 15.13 -6.52
N ALA A 896 8.00 16.31 -7.13
CA ALA A 896 6.79 16.66 -7.86
C ALA A 896 6.93 16.32 -9.34
N HIS A 897 5.82 16.00 -9.97
CA HIS A 897 5.76 15.54 -11.35
C HIS A 897 4.60 16.21 -12.12
N LEU A 898 4.82 16.41 -13.42
CA LEU A 898 3.79 16.68 -14.41
C LEU A 898 3.41 15.34 -15.06
N VAL A 899 2.18 14.89 -14.85
CA VAL A 899 1.67 13.65 -15.44
C VAL A 899 0.66 13.97 -16.52
N ILE A 900 0.92 13.51 -17.74
CA ILE A 900 0.17 13.83 -18.95
C ILE A 900 -0.66 12.62 -19.36
N ASP A 901 -1.99 12.77 -19.42
CA ASP A 901 -2.98 11.75 -19.77
C ASP A 901 -2.83 10.41 -19.01
N GLY A 902 -2.21 10.47 -17.82
CA GLY A 902 -1.91 9.29 -17.01
C GLY A 902 -0.83 8.35 -17.59
N GLY A 903 -0.20 8.71 -18.71
CA GLY A 903 0.72 7.82 -19.43
C GLY A 903 2.19 8.21 -19.39
N ILE A 904 2.49 9.51 -19.35
CA ILE A 904 3.86 10.04 -19.36
C ILE A 904 4.03 10.98 -18.18
N SER A 905 5.19 10.91 -17.52
CA SER A 905 5.52 11.75 -16.39
C SER A 905 6.85 12.47 -16.59
N TYR A 906 6.90 13.75 -16.24
CA TYR A 906 8.11 14.58 -16.22
C TYR A 906 8.36 15.06 -14.80
N ARG A 907 9.62 15.08 -14.35
CA ARG A 907 9.96 15.65 -13.04
C ARG A 907 9.72 17.16 -13.07
N PHE A 908 9.23 17.68 -11.96
CA PHE A 908 8.75 19.06 -11.85
C PHE A 908 8.94 19.59 -10.43
N ASN A 909 10.20 19.69 -10.02
CA ASN A 909 10.62 20.03 -8.65
C ASN A 909 10.74 21.55 -8.44
N ASP A 910 11.04 21.95 -7.21
CA ASP A 910 11.09 23.34 -6.75
C ASP A 910 11.92 24.21 -7.71
N GLY A 911 11.33 25.35 -8.09
CA GLY A 911 11.93 26.29 -9.04
C GLY A 911 11.46 26.10 -10.49
N SER A 912 11.01 24.91 -10.88
CA SER A 912 10.44 24.66 -12.21
C SER A 912 9.08 25.34 -12.38
N GLU A 913 8.84 25.87 -13.58
CA GLU A 913 7.58 26.49 -13.99
C GLU A 913 7.03 25.80 -15.23
N ALA A 914 5.71 25.58 -15.27
CA ALA A 914 5.01 25.00 -16.39
C ALA A 914 3.86 25.92 -16.82
N VAL A 915 3.82 26.20 -18.10
CA VAL A 915 2.75 26.95 -18.77
C VAL A 915 1.92 25.97 -19.57
N MET A 916 0.61 25.97 -19.32
CA MET A 916 -0.37 25.14 -20.01
C MET A 916 -1.35 26.03 -20.75
N GLU A 917 -1.49 25.78 -22.05
CA GLU A 917 -2.39 26.50 -22.96
C GLU A 917 -2.86 25.57 -24.07
N VAL A 918 -3.85 26.00 -24.86
CA VAL A 918 -4.27 25.29 -26.08
C VAL A 918 -4.04 26.17 -27.30
N ARG A 919 -3.70 25.54 -28.43
CA ARG A 919 -3.54 26.24 -29.71
C ARG A 919 -4.29 25.50 -30.82
N ASP A 920 -4.82 26.24 -31.78
CA ASP A 920 -5.63 25.65 -32.87
C ASP A 920 -4.85 24.63 -33.72
N GLU A 921 -3.55 24.88 -33.91
CA GLU A 921 -2.63 23.96 -34.61
C GLU A 921 -2.46 22.61 -33.91
N ASP A 922 -2.65 22.58 -32.58
CA ASP A 922 -2.57 21.39 -31.77
C ASP A 922 -3.89 20.63 -31.70
N THR A 923 -4.97 21.08 -32.34
CA THR A 923 -6.25 20.35 -32.26
C THR A 923 -6.17 18.96 -32.87
N LEU A 924 -6.84 17.99 -32.26
CA LEU A 924 -6.96 16.63 -32.77
C LEU A 924 -8.26 16.47 -33.54
N ARG A 925 -8.18 16.14 -34.84
CA ARG A 925 -9.35 15.90 -35.66
C ARG A 925 -9.92 14.50 -35.41
N THR A 926 -11.19 14.45 -35.03
CA THR A 926 -11.94 13.22 -34.69
C THR A 926 -13.33 13.29 -35.31
N VAL A 927 -14.16 12.27 -35.10
CA VAL A 927 -15.49 12.17 -35.71
C VAL A 927 -16.58 11.92 -34.68
N VAL A 928 -17.76 12.49 -34.94
CA VAL A 928 -19.02 12.18 -34.23
C VAL A 928 -20.12 11.94 -35.27
N PHE A 929 -21.01 10.98 -35.03
CA PHE A 929 -22.12 10.74 -35.96
C PHE A 929 -23.20 11.82 -35.83
N ARG A 930 -23.83 12.16 -36.96
CA ARG A 930 -25.01 13.04 -37.05
C ARG A 930 -26.27 12.34 -36.52
#